data_AF-A0A2T5M6R4-F1
#
_entry.id   AF-A0A2T5M6R4-F1
#
_cell.length_a   1.000
_cell.length_b   1.000
_cell.length_c   1.000
_cell.angle_alpha   90.00
_cell.angle_beta   90.00
_cell.angle_gamma   90.00
#
_symmetry.space_group_name_H-M   'P 1'
#
loop_
_entity.id
_entity.type
_entity.pdbx_description
1 polymer ?
#
loop_
_entity_poly.entity_id
_entity_poly.type
_entity_poly.pdbx_seq_one_letter_code
_entity_poly.pdbx_strand_id
1 'polypeptide(L)'
;MAGYLYSRAWELPRRQIPAARRGWSPLCRHITGISQTSPSQSQLLRFALLPDAPLDQREGVSAAADRYLRQIFLQKWPSDSPPPPVWVSSSRLPKRGAASIRTMIRDIQNARTIRELQICVEKYLIAGTERVIPQRELCDAIKQALALCEQNSSYGEILSTFNGIVTRLEQLYTKIPSGLCTLGMCYASFAFSKFALERYLRSYLAVSPRPLSLDSSLSIVNALLSSLRASSFQPLEHSAENLLELTAGGGCNSSNLHSVLYWTQPQAPTDAIGEYLSLLLKLGDDSILHELWNRHLENTSPSSSFQHFQSAYVYALALVETGCSQKALAALTQISERADDALPGISKFEDLSNLLTDKAISQSLYQIAGEGEYVMILDTQLDQVERRLGIRWQPDIAQHTSVLDSLDIPTESSLLAVDGNNSGYISSEQLMAEIRALKCSKSITDLGWLASLLEDHEGHLVPVAIPSCKVSDSEFYWALQRSPVELSEGQSMTDGNSETWSPSNLGMIKVVSDIKTIPWTLERSLNLIQLGYLLRRKTPSHQDGSGISPQLEESGHIVAWNRPSNQLLIVFIGTGQETITPHVPIPSVPKSSDLDAIAEIIPLEAGRVVSQGDFGAPLGINTFKYHIETDPCSDVIH
;
A
#
# COMPACT_ATOMS: atom_id res chain seq x y z
N MET A 1 -46.78 42.27 6.46
CA MET A 1 -47.10 43.43 7.31
C MET A 1 -46.01 43.57 8.36
N ALA A 2 -45.55 44.80 8.55
CA ALA A 2 -44.48 45.21 9.45
C ALA A 2 -44.87 45.10 10.95
N GLY A 3 -43.88 45.03 11.84
CA GLY A 3 -44.08 45.10 13.28
C GLY A 3 -42.77 44.95 14.08
N TYR A 4 -42.19 46.09 14.43
CA TYR A 4 -40.89 46.37 15.05
C TYR A 4 -40.76 46.06 16.58
N LEU A 5 -39.48 45.88 17.02
CA LEU A 5 -38.85 46.19 18.33
C LEU A 5 -39.25 45.35 19.57
N TYR A 6 -38.38 45.01 20.55
CA TYR A 6 -37.40 45.85 21.24
C TYR A 6 -36.29 45.03 21.94
N SER A 7 -35.11 45.64 22.01
CA SER A 7 -33.91 45.30 22.79
C SER A 7 -34.10 45.33 24.31
N ARG A 8 -33.25 44.62 25.07
CA ARG A 8 -32.79 45.08 26.40
C ARG A 8 -31.39 44.55 26.75
N ALA A 9 -30.46 45.50 26.83
CA ALA A 9 -29.17 45.41 27.50
C ALA A 9 -29.34 45.73 29.00
N TRP A 10 -28.63 45.01 29.88
CA TRP A 10 -28.33 45.35 31.29
C TRP A 10 -26.94 44.73 31.57
N GLU A 11 -25.86 45.52 31.53
CA GLU A 11 -25.22 46.24 32.64
C GLU A 11 -24.58 45.36 33.74
N LEU A 12 -23.26 45.50 33.84
CA LEU A 12 -22.34 45.00 34.87
C LEU A 12 -22.60 45.63 36.25
N PRO A 13 -22.31 44.94 37.36
CA PRO A 13 -21.89 45.59 38.59
C PRO A 13 -20.36 45.72 38.62
N ARG A 14 -19.91 46.97 38.59
CA ARG A 14 -18.59 47.40 39.07
C ARG A 14 -18.43 47.00 40.54
N ARG A 15 -17.34 46.32 40.90
CA ARG A 15 -16.76 46.40 42.25
C ARG A 15 -15.35 46.95 42.16
N GLN A 16 -15.14 48.02 42.93
CA GLN A 16 -13.91 48.76 43.08
C GLN A 16 -12.89 48.01 43.94
N ILE A 17 -11.64 48.26 43.61
CA ILE A 17 -10.39 47.80 44.22
C ILE A 17 -10.17 48.45 45.60
N PRO A 18 -9.48 47.78 46.54
CA PRO A 18 -8.50 48.44 47.40
C PRO A 18 -7.07 48.02 47.06
N ALA A 19 -6.21 49.03 47.04
CA ALA A 19 -4.83 49.01 46.59
C ALA A 19 -3.82 48.53 47.65
N ALA A 20 -2.60 48.26 47.15
CA ALA A 20 -1.30 48.08 47.82
C ALA A 20 -1.01 46.66 48.37
N ARG A 21 0.14 46.02 48.11
CA ARG A 21 1.52 46.55 47.98
C ARG A 21 2.41 45.73 47.03
N ARG A 22 3.31 46.46 46.32
CA ARG A 22 4.73 46.18 45.97
C ARG A 22 5.09 44.71 45.66
N GLY A 23 5.53 44.32 44.48
CA GLY A 23 6.30 45.02 43.46
C GLY A 23 7.46 44.10 43.09
N TRP A 24 7.64 43.83 41.80
CA TRP A 24 8.90 43.43 41.15
C TRP A 24 8.66 43.47 39.64
N SER A 25 9.01 44.61 39.05
CA SER A 25 9.24 44.70 37.61
C SER A 25 10.65 44.14 37.35
N PRO A 26 10.85 43.16 36.45
CA PRO A 26 12.18 42.99 35.89
C PRO A 26 12.43 44.22 35.02
N LEU A 27 13.43 45.02 35.41
CA LEU A 27 14.04 46.01 34.54
C LEU A 27 14.52 45.28 33.28
N CYS A 28 13.74 45.32 32.20
CA CYS A 28 14.29 45.12 30.87
C CYS A 28 15.24 46.28 30.63
N ARG A 29 16.55 46.05 30.80
CA ARG A 29 17.56 46.95 30.25
C ARG A 29 17.35 46.94 28.74
N HIS A 30 16.77 48.02 28.21
CA HIS A 30 16.82 48.33 26.80
C HIS A 30 18.29 48.41 26.39
N ILE A 31 18.77 47.41 25.65
CA ILE A 31 19.94 47.58 24.80
C ILE A 31 19.42 48.27 23.55
N THR A 32 19.71 49.57 23.47
CA THR A 32 19.45 50.43 22.31
C THR A 32 20.12 49.88 21.05
N GLY A 33 19.47 50.13 19.91
CA GLY A 33 19.73 49.51 18.63
C GLY A 33 21.20 49.43 18.19
N ILE A 34 21.59 48.23 17.81
CA ILE A 34 22.65 47.95 16.84
C ILE A 34 22.03 46.91 15.90
N SER A 35 22.09 47.13 14.60
CA SER A 35 21.67 46.17 13.58
C SER A 35 22.39 44.84 13.78
N GLN A 36 21.74 43.86 14.40
CA GLN A 36 22.36 42.58 14.77
C GLN A 36 22.46 41.68 13.54
N THR A 37 23.65 41.59 12.97
CA THR A 37 24.06 40.42 12.19
C THR A 37 24.24 39.25 13.17
N SER A 38 23.39 38.22 13.06
CA SER A 38 23.52 36.99 13.85
C SER A 38 24.89 36.33 13.61
N PRO A 39 25.60 35.86 14.65
CA PRO A 39 26.89 35.20 14.49
C PRO A 39 26.76 33.92 13.64
N SER A 40 27.75 33.63 12.80
CA SER A 40 27.75 32.40 12.00
C SER A 40 28.00 31.16 12.89
N GLN A 41 27.57 29.99 12.42
CA GLN A 41 27.81 28.71 13.11
C GLN A 41 29.30 28.46 13.36
N SER A 42 30.17 28.87 12.43
CA SER A 42 31.62 28.76 12.57
C SER A 42 32.20 29.71 13.63
N GLN A 43 31.65 30.91 13.80
CA GLN A 43 32.06 31.86 14.84
C GLN A 43 31.68 31.36 16.25
N LEU A 44 30.49 30.78 16.39
CA LEU A 44 30.02 30.16 17.64
C LEU A 44 30.87 28.96 18.04
N LEU A 45 31.14 28.07 17.09
CA LEU A 45 31.94 26.86 17.35
C LEU A 45 33.39 27.22 17.71
N ARG A 46 33.95 28.26 17.07
CA ARG A 46 35.26 28.81 17.43
C ARG A 46 35.29 29.38 18.86
N PHE A 47 34.27 30.13 19.26
CA PHE A 47 34.19 30.70 20.62
C PHE A 47 33.94 29.67 21.72
N ALA A 48 33.21 28.59 21.42
CA ALA A 48 32.99 27.48 22.34
C ALA A 48 34.26 26.65 22.58
N LEU A 49 35.13 26.55 21.57
CA LEU A 49 36.34 25.73 21.62
C LEU A 49 37.61 26.49 22.04
N LEU A 50 37.71 27.80 21.72
CA LEU A 50 38.84 28.65 22.11
C LEU A 50 38.32 30.00 22.66
N PRO A 51 38.02 30.09 23.97
CA PRO A 51 37.49 31.32 24.56
C PRO A 51 38.46 32.53 24.52
N ASP A 52 39.77 32.29 24.42
CA ASP A 52 40.81 33.33 24.60
C ASP A 52 41.73 33.61 23.38
N ALA A 53 41.41 33.12 22.18
CA ALA A 53 42.26 33.37 21.02
C ALA A 53 42.22 34.85 20.53
N PRO A 54 43.37 35.50 20.23
CA PRO A 54 43.40 36.85 19.70
C PRO A 54 42.82 36.92 18.27
N LEU A 55 42.08 38.00 17.99
CA LEU A 55 41.41 38.23 16.70
C LEU A 55 42.36 38.95 15.74
N ASP A 56 42.54 38.41 14.52
CA ASP A 56 43.00 39.19 13.38
C ASP A 56 41.96 40.28 13.07
N GLN A 57 42.40 41.54 13.09
CA GLN A 57 41.55 42.70 12.82
C GLN A 57 41.18 42.75 11.33
N ARG A 58 40.11 42.07 10.94
CA ARG A 58 39.37 42.40 9.70
C ARG A 58 38.18 43.27 10.06
N GLU A 59 38.32 44.57 9.77
CA GLU A 59 37.29 45.58 9.97
C GLU A 59 36.05 45.30 9.11
N GLY A 60 34.86 45.52 9.70
CA GLY A 60 33.63 45.77 8.93
C GLY A 60 32.34 45.21 9.53
N VAL A 61 32.29 43.92 9.86
CA VAL A 61 31.02 43.28 10.29
C VAL A 61 31.21 42.22 11.40
N SER A 62 32.38 41.58 11.48
CA SER A 62 32.67 40.53 12.49
C SER A 62 32.78 41.07 13.91
N ALA A 63 33.33 42.28 14.07
CA ALA A 63 33.67 42.83 15.39
C ALA A 63 32.47 43.06 16.32
N ALA A 64 31.27 43.32 15.78
CA ALA A 64 30.06 43.51 16.58
C ALA A 64 29.48 42.19 17.09
N ALA A 65 29.46 41.16 16.24
CA ALA A 65 29.01 39.80 16.60
C ALA A 65 29.99 39.12 17.57
N ASP A 66 31.30 39.32 17.38
CA ASP A 66 32.33 38.79 18.27
C ASP A 66 32.29 39.46 19.66
N ARG A 67 31.98 40.77 19.72
CA ARG A 67 31.80 41.51 20.97
C ARG A 67 30.55 41.05 21.73
N TYR A 68 29.47 40.71 21.01
CA TYR A 68 28.24 40.13 21.58
C TYR A 68 28.46 38.72 22.13
N LEU A 69 29.17 37.85 21.40
CA LEU A 69 29.50 36.49 21.87
C LEU A 69 30.40 36.50 23.11
N ARG A 70 31.40 37.39 23.18
CA ARG A 70 32.21 37.59 24.39
C ARG A 70 31.37 38.02 25.59
N GLN A 71 30.40 38.91 25.38
CA GLN A 71 29.51 39.37 26.44
C GLN A 71 28.61 38.25 26.98
N ILE A 72 28.22 37.28 26.15
CA ILE A 72 27.39 36.16 26.58
C ILE A 72 28.21 35.06 27.29
N PHE A 73 29.37 34.69 26.75
CA PHE A 73 30.16 33.57 27.25
C PHE A 73 31.04 33.92 28.46
N LEU A 74 31.44 35.18 28.64
CA LEU A 74 32.30 35.60 29.77
C LEU A 74 31.51 36.16 30.96
N GLN A 75 30.21 36.41 30.82
CA GLN A 75 29.39 36.96 31.90
C GLN A 75 28.89 35.83 32.82
N LYS A 76 29.11 35.97 34.13
CA LYS A 76 28.55 35.03 35.13
C LYS A 76 27.04 35.23 35.23
N TRP A 77 26.29 34.23 34.79
CA TRP A 77 24.82 34.24 34.80
C TRP A 77 24.28 33.90 36.20
N PRO A 78 23.31 34.66 36.73
CA PRO A 78 22.55 34.26 37.91
C PRO A 78 21.73 33.00 37.60
N SER A 79 21.59 32.10 38.58
CA SER A 79 20.88 30.82 38.44
C SER A 79 19.42 30.95 37.99
N ASP A 80 18.80 32.11 38.21
CA ASP A 80 17.38 32.37 37.95
C ASP A 80 17.11 33.06 36.59
N SER A 81 18.15 33.33 35.80
CA SER A 81 17.98 33.94 34.47
C SER A 81 19.03 33.37 33.49
N PRO A 82 18.73 32.25 32.80
CA PRO A 82 19.63 31.74 31.76
C PRO A 82 19.76 32.75 30.61
N PRO A 83 20.88 32.76 29.88
CA PRO A 83 21.06 33.62 28.73
C PRO A 83 19.97 33.38 27.68
N PRO A 84 19.57 34.43 26.92
CA PRO A 84 18.70 34.25 25.76
C PRO A 84 19.33 33.24 24.78
N PRO A 85 18.54 32.37 24.13
CA PRO A 85 19.07 31.34 23.26
C PRO A 85 19.87 31.98 22.13
N VAL A 86 21.18 31.72 22.11
CA VAL A 86 22.09 32.22 21.07
C VAL A 86 21.79 31.58 19.72
N TRP A 87 21.09 30.43 19.75
CA TRP A 87 20.54 29.74 18.60
C TRP A 87 19.12 30.24 18.35
N VAL A 88 19.00 31.41 17.74
CA VAL A 88 17.92 31.55 16.76
C VAL A 88 18.55 31.11 15.46
N SER A 89 18.33 29.84 15.09
CA SER A 89 18.76 29.31 13.80
C SER A 89 18.33 30.30 12.73
N SER A 90 19.30 30.94 12.10
CA SER A 90 19.09 31.74 10.89
C SER A 90 18.82 30.79 9.71
N SER A 91 17.91 29.83 9.88
CA SER A 91 17.03 29.50 8.78
C SER A 91 16.28 30.80 8.54
N ARG A 92 16.54 31.47 7.42
CA ARG A 92 15.84 32.67 6.98
C ARG A 92 14.38 32.54 7.41
N LEU A 93 13.98 33.23 8.49
CA LEU A 93 12.57 33.38 8.78
C LEU A 93 12.03 34.01 7.51
N PRO A 94 11.14 33.33 6.75
CA PRO A 94 10.52 34.01 5.63
C PRO A 94 9.89 35.25 6.22
N LYS A 95 10.16 36.40 5.58
CA LYS A 95 9.55 37.69 5.93
C LYS A 95 8.10 37.43 6.32
N ARG A 96 7.70 37.99 7.46
CA ARG A 96 6.37 37.93 8.08
C ARG A 96 5.29 38.45 7.12
N GLY A 97 5.08 37.75 6.01
CA GLY A 97 3.95 37.84 5.13
C GLY A 97 3.03 36.72 5.56
N ALA A 98 1.83 37.07 6.01
CA ALA A 98 0.82 36.08 6.35
C ALA A 98 0.56 35.21 5.11
N ALA A 99 1.20 34.03 5.05
CA ALA A 99 0.81 33.02 4.10
C ALA A 99 -0.67 32.73 4.35
N SER A 100 -1.48 32.81 3.28
CA SER A 100 -2.90 32.49 3.39
C SER A 100 -3.04 31.05 3.89
N ILE A 101 -4.05 30.76 4.71
CA ILE A 101 -4.38 29.38 5.12
C ILE A 101 -4.53 28.48 3.87
N ARG A 102 -5.03 29.04 2.76
CA ARG A 102 -5.12 28.35 1.46
C ARG A 102 -3.79 28.03 0.80
N THR A 103 -2.73 28.83 1.03
CA THR A 103 -1.39 28.50 0.53
C THR A 103 -0.72 27.44 1.39
N MET A 104 -0.93 27.47 2.72
CA MET A 104 -0.47 26.41 3.62
C MET A 104 -1.11 25.06 3.27
N ILE A 105 -2.44 25.00 3.17
CA ILE A 105 -3.17 23.76 2.83
C ILE A 105 -2.68 23.18 1.51
N ARG A 106 -2.48 24.02 0.50
CA ARG A 106 -1.98 23.60 -0.81
C ARG A 106 -0.55 23.09 -0.76
N ASP A 107 0.32 23.74 0.01
CA ASP A 107 1.72 23.32 0.18
C ASP A 107 1.81 21.97 0.90
N ILE A 108 0.90 21.70 1.85
CA ILE A 108 0.78 20.40 2.52
C ILE A 108 0.24 19.37 1.53
N GLN A 109 -0.88 19.65 0.85
CA GLN A 109 -1.51 18.74 -0.13
C GLN A 109 -0.58 18.29 -1.25
N ASN A 110 0.36 19.16 -1.65
CA ASN A 110 1.30 18.88 -2.74
C ASN A 110 2.63 18.29 -2.28
N ALA A 111 2.83 18.05 -0.98
CA ALA A 111 4.05 17.43 -0.49
C ALA A 111 4.13 15.98 -1.00
N ARG A 112 5.20 15.66 -1.75
CA ARG A 112 5.40 14.33 -2.37
C ARG A 112 6.38 13.46 -1.59
N THR A 113 7.14 14.08 -0.70
CA THR A 113 8.09 13.39 0.18
C THR A 113 7.79 13.68 1.64
N ILE A 114 8.12 12.72 2.51
CA ILE A 114 8.04 12.88 3.96
C ILE A 114 8.79 14.14 4.43
N ARG A 115 9.96 14.42 3.84
CA ARG A 115 10.78 15.57 4.21
C ARG A 115 10.10 16.89 3.84
N GLU A 116 9.47 16.98 2.67
CA GLU A 116 8.67 18.14 2.29
C GLU A 116 7.48 18.32 3.21
N LEU A 117 6.79 17.23 3.56
CA LEU A 117 5.68 17.27 4.50
C LEU A 117 6.14 17.78 5.87
N GLN A 118 7.25 17.26 6.40
CA GLN A 118 7.84 17.72 7.66
C GLN A 118 8.20 19.21 7.61
N ILE A 119 8.86 19.67 6.53
CA ILE A 119 9.22 21.08 6.35
C ILE A 119 7.97 21.97 6.26
N CYS A 120 6.95 21.55 5.49
CA CYS A 120 5.69 22.29 5.39
C CYS A 120 5.02 22.38 6.76
N VAL A 121 4.87 21.26 7.45
CA VAL A 121 4.28 21.21 8.80
C VAL A 121 5.08 22.07 9.78
N GLU A 122 6.41 21.99 9.79
CA GLU A 122 7.25 22.79 10.69
C GLU A 122 7.19 24.28 10.38
N LYS A 123 7.27 24.67 9.11
CA LYS A 123 7.16 26.06 8.65
C LYS A 123 5.83 26.69 9.06
N TYR A 124 4.75 25.90 9.12
CA TYR A 124 3.40 26.40 9.26
C TYR A 124 2.80 26.24 10.66
N LEU A 125 3.19 25.19 11.41
CA LEU A 125 2.78 25.00 12.80
C LEU A 125 3.71 25.70 13.82
N ILE A 126 5.03 25.82 13.53
CA ILE A 126 6.01 26.40 14.47
C ILE A 126 6.11 27.93 14.34
N ALA A 127 5.93 28.48 13.13
CA ALA A 127 6.19 29.91 12.86
C ALA A 127 5.08 30.89 13.31
N GLY A 128 4.11 30.45 14.11
CA GLY A 128 3.16 31.33 14.78
C GLY A 128 2.02 31.83 13.90
N THR A 129 1.01 30.98 13.69
CA THR A 129 -0.33 31.48 13.35
C THR A 129 -1.27 31.21 14.51
N GLU A 130 -1.56 32.25 15.30
CA GLU A 130 -2.68 32.32 16.26
C GLU A 130 -4.07 32.25 15.57
N ARG A 131 -4.12 31.72 14.33
CA ARG A 131 -5.36 31.59 13.56
C ARG A 131 -5.80 30.14 13.62
N VAL A 132 -7.00 29.93 14.16
CA VAL A 132 -7.68 28.64 14.18
C VAL A 132 -7.77 28.10 12.75
N ILE A 133 -6.89 27.16 12.43
CA ILE A 133 -6.97 26.42 11.17
C ILE A 133 -8.21 25.51 11.28
N PRO A 134 -9.11 25.49 10.28
CA PRO A 134 -10.19 24.52 10.26
C PRO A 134 -9.61 23.11 10.29
N GLN A 135 -9.82 22.39 11.41
CA GLN A 135 -9.22 21.07 11.64
C GLN A 135 -9.51 20.09 10.50
N ARG A 136 -10.70 20.16 9.89
CA ARG A 136 -11.12 19.30 8.78
C ARG A 136 -10.27 19.49 7.52
N GLU A 137 -10.03 20.74 7.11
CA GLU A 137 -9.24 21.04 5.91
C GLU A 137 -7.77 20.60 6.07
N LEU A 138 -7.23 20.71 7.29
CA LEU A 138 -5.90 20.21 7.61
C LEU A 138 -5.83 18.68 7.58
N CYS A 139 -6.87 18.00 8.08
CA CYS A 139 -6.95 16.52 8.02
C CYS A 139 -6.98 16.02 6.58
N ASP A 140 -7.81 16.64 5.73
CA ASP A 140 -7.92 16.27 4.31
C ASP A 140 -6.60 16.55 3.57
N ALA A 141 -5.93 17.66 3.90
CA ALA A 141 -4.63 18.00 3.34
C ALA A 141 -3.53 16.98 3.72
N ILE A 142 -3.48 16.60 5.00
CA ILE A 142 -2.52 15.58 5.47
C ILE A 142 -2.83 14.24 4.83
N LYS A 143 -4.10 13.83 4.76
CA LYS A 143 -4.50 12.58 4.11
C LYS A 143 -4.04 12.53 2.66
N GLN A 144 -4.26 13.61 1.91
CA GLN A 144 -3.81 13.69 0.51
C GLN A 144 -2.29 13.68 0.37
N ALA A 145 -1.58 14.40 1.24
CA ALA A 145 -0.11 14.42 1.24
C ALA A 145 0.47 13.04 1.55
N LEU A 146 -0.11 12.32 2.51
CA LEU A 146 0.33 10.97 2.87
C LEU A 146 0.08 9.98 1.73
N ALA A 147 -1.07 10.05 1.06
CA ALA A 147 -1.33 9.25 -0.13
C ALA A 147 -0.29 9.49 -1.25
N LEU A 148 0.22 10.73 -1.40
CA LEU A 148 1.33 11.01 -2.32
C LEU A 148 2.69 10.50 -1.80
N CYS A 149 2.89 10.47 -0.48
CA CYS A 149 4.11 9.95 0.14
C CYS A 149 4.18 8.42 0.12
N GLU A 150 3.06 7.70 0.04
CA GLU A 150 3.01 6.23 -0.07
C GLU A 150 3.83 5.72 -1.25
N GLN A 151 3.93 6.49 -2.34
CA GLN A 151 4.74 6.14 -3.51
C GLN A 151 6.26 6.15 -3.24
N ASN A 152 6.72 6.90 -2.22
CA ASN A 152 8.14 7.24 -2.03
C ASN A 152 8.69 6.90 -0.64
N SER A 153 7.89 6.44 0.32
CA SER A 153 8.33 6.26 1.71
C SER A 153 7.60 5.11 2.40
N SER A 154 8.28 4.35 3.28
CA SER A 154 7.67 3.14 3.88
C SER A 154 6.51 3.50 4.80
N TYR A 155 5.60 2.54 5.07
CA TYR A 155 4.50 2.78 6.00
C TYR A 155 5.01 3.06 7.41
N GLY A 156 6.12 2.45 7.83
CA GLY A 156 6.80 2.74 9.08
C GLY A 156 7.38 4.17 9.15
N GLU A 157 7.96 4.67 8.06
CA GLU A 157 8.44 6.06 7.98
C GLU A 157 7.28 7.07 7.96
N ILE A 158 6.23 6.75 7.21
CA ILE A 158 4.98 7.51 7.17
C ILE A 158 4.37 7.57 8.56
N LEU A 159 4.26 6.43 9.25
CA LEU A 159 3.72 6.33 10.59
C LEU A 159 4.57 7.09 11.61
N SER A 160 5.90 6.99 11.55
CA SER A 160 6.80 7.75 12.43
C SER A 160 6.63 9.25 12.25
N THR A 161 6.57 9.70 10.99
CA THR A 161 6.33 11.11 10.66
C THR A 161 4.95 11.55 11.13
N PHE A 162 3.93 10.75 10.85
CA PHE A 162 2.56 11.01 11.27
C PHE A 162 2.44 11.11 12.79
N ASN A 163 3.08 10.20 13.54
CA ASN A 163 3.18 10.26 15.00
C ASN A 163 3.82 11.58 15.46
N GLY A 164 4.87 12.04 14.80
CA GLY A 164 5.50 13.32 15.08
C GLY A 164 4.57 14.52 14.83
N ILE A 165 3.83 14.51 13.73
CA ILE A 165 2.82 15.54 13.40
C ILE A 165 1.71 15.53 14.44
N VAL A 166 1.13 14.37 14.74
CA VAL A 166 0.03 14.23 15.70
C VAL A 166 0.44 14.66 17.10
N THR A 167 1.62 14.25 17.58
CA THR A 167 2.13 14.65 18.91
C THR A 167 2.30 16.17 19.02
N ARG A 168 2.68 16.84 17.92
CA ARG A 168 2.76 18.31 17.87
C ARG A 168 1.37 18.96 17.82
N LEU A 169 0.42 18.35 17.11
CA LEU A 169 -0.97 18.81 17.10
C LEU A 169 -1.64 18.65 18.47
N GLU A 170 -1.35 17.57 19.21
CA GLU A 170 -1.79 17.37 20.60
C GLU A 170 -1.29 18.48 21.55
N GLN A 171 -0.13 19.09 21.27
CA GLN A 171 0.37 20.22 22.05
C GLN A 171 -0.36 21.53 21.74
N LEU A 172 -0.88 21.68 20.52
CA LEU A 172 -1.56 22.89 20.05
C LEU A 172 -3.08 22.85 20.28
N TYR A 173 -3.67 21.66 20.27
CA TYR A 173 -5.11 21.44 20.38
C TYR A 173 -5.43 20.58 21.60
N THR A 174 -6.58 20.81 22.23
CA THR A 174 -7.03 20.02 23.39
C THR A 174 -7.47 18.60 23.03
N LYS A 175 -7.85 18.34 21.76
CA LYS A 175 -8.26 17.02 21.27
C LYS A 175 -7.87 16.83 19.79
N ILE A 176 -7.46 15.61 19.45
CA ILE A 176 -7.14 15.19 18.08
C ILE A 176 -8.45 14.93 17.31
N PRO A 177 -8.60 15.40 16.07
CA PRO A 177 -9.72 15.04 15.21
C PRO A 177 -9.83 13.51 15.00
N SER A 178 -11.04 12.96 15.07
CA SER A 178 -11.28 11.52 14.87
C SER A 178 -10.75 10.99 13.53
N GLY A 179 -10.82 11.80 12.47
CA GLY A 179 -10.28 11.45 11.16
C GLY A 179 -8.76 11.19 11.15
N LEU A 180 -7.98 11.92 11.96
CA LEU A 180 -6.54 11.65 12.12
C LEU A 180 -6.29 10.39 12.93
N CYS A 181 -7.13 10.10 13.93
CA CYS A 181 -7.04 8.84 14.66
C CYS A 181 -7.32 7.65 13.75
N THR A 182 -8.36 7.72 12.90
CA THR A 182 -8.64 6.68 11.90
C THR A 182 -7.49 6.49 10.92
N LEU A 183 -6.93 7.60 10.40
CA LEU A 183 -5.76 7.54 9.50
C LEU A 183 -4.54 6.91 10.18
N GLY A 184 -4.29 7.26 11.45
CA GLY A 184 -3.25 6.67 12.27
C GLY A 184 -3.44 5.17 12.49
N MET A 185 -4.67 4.71 12.71
CA MET A 185 -5.00 3.28 12.80
C MET A 185 -4.72 2.55 11.48
N CYS A 186 -5.05 3.14 10.33
CA CYS A 186 -4.75 2.56 9.01
C CYS A 186 -3.23 2.38 8.81
N TYR A 187 -2.43 3.44 9.01
CA TYR A 187 -0.97 3.33 8.83
C TYR A 187 -0.30 2.46 9.90
N ALA A 188 -0.82 2.44 11.12
CA ALA A 188 -0.36 1.50 12.14
C ALA A 188 -0.65 0.05 11.74
N SER A 189 -1.76 -0.20 11.04
CA SER A 189 -2.13 -1.53 10.54
C SER A 189 -1.24 -1.95 9.37
N PHE A 190 -1.01 -1.08 8.40
CA PHE A 190 -0.06 -1.33 7.31
C PHE A 190 1.35 -1.61 7.84
N ALA A 191 1.80 -0.82 8.81
CA ALA A 191 3.11 -0.98 9.44
C ALA A 191 3.17 -2.09 10.51
N PHE A 192 2.06 -2.80 10.72
CA PHE A 192 1.96 -3.88 11.69
C PHE A 192 2.43 -3.49 13.12
N SER A 193 2.18 -2.23 13.51
CA SER A 193 2.69 -1.65 14.75
C SER A 193 1.64 -1.68 15.86
N LYS A 194 1.78 -2.66 16.77
CA LYS A 194 0.93 -2.82 17.95
C LYS A 194 0.78 -1.54 18.77
N PHE A 195 1.91 -0.95 19.16
CA PHE A 195 1.95 0.21 20.04
C PHE A 195 1.27 1.44 19.43
N ALA A 196 1.49 1.68 18.13
CA ALA A 196 0.85 2.80 17.45
C ALA A 196 -0.67 2.59 17.32
N LEU A 197 -1.11 1.36 17.01
CA LEU A 197 -2.53 1.03 16.90
C LEU A 197 -3.24 1.26 18.24
N GLU A 198 -2.69 0.79 19.37
CA GLU A 198 -3.25 1.04 20.71
C GLU A 198 -3.37 2.53 21.02
N ARG A 199 -2.32 3.31 20.71
CA ARG A 199 -2.32 4.76 20.95
C ARG A 199 -3.46 5.42 20.20
N TYR A 200 -3.60 5.15 18.91
CA TYR A 200 -4.64 5.78 18.09
C TYR A 200 -6.04 5.31 18.45
N LEU A 201 -6.20 4.05 18.84
CA LEU A 201 -7.47 3.50 19.32
C LEU A 201 -7.92 4.19 20.62
N ARG A 202 -7.03 4.32 21.61
CA ARG A 202 -7.32 5.04 22.87
C ARG A 202 -7.69 6.50 22.60
N SER A 203 -6.92 7.17 21.74
CA SER A 203 -7.21 8.56 21.33
C SER A 203 -8.54 8.68 20.60
N TYR A 204 -8.89 7.72 19.74
CA TYR A 204 -10.17 7.69 19.03
C TYR A 204 -11.34 7.58 20.03
N LEU A 205 -11.29 6.60 20.93
CA LEU A 205 -12.32 6.39 21.95
C LEU A 205 -12.51 7.59 22.89
N ALA A 206 -11.44 8.32 23.20
CA ALA A 206 -11.49 9.55 24.00
C ALA A 206 -12.19 10.73 23.27
N VAL A 207 -12.22 10.70 21.94
CA VAL A 207 -12.76 11.77 21.09
C VAL A 207 -14.16 11.43 20.57
N SER A 208 -14.37 10.19 20.16
CA SER A 208 -15.60 9.68 19.56
C SER A 208 -15.96 8.32 20.17
N PRO A 209 -17.10 8.20 20.86
CA PRO A 209 -17.63 6.92 21.29
C PRO A 209 -18.41 6.20 20.16
N ARG A 210 -18.49 6.78 18.96
CA ARG A 210 -19.18 6.18 17.80
C ARG A 210 -18.27 5.17 17.12
N PRO A 211 -18.84 4.10 16.51
CA PRO A 211 -18.04 3.20 15.69
C PRO A 211 -17.48 3.93 14.46
N LEU A 212 -16.50 3.30 13.84
CA LEU A 212 -15.94 3.69 12.56
C LEU A 212 -16.97 3.53 11.44
N SER A 213 -16.76 4.28 10.34
CA SER A 213 -17.51 4.04 9.10
C SER A 213 -17.14 2.68 8.50
N LEU A 214 -18.00 2.16 7.62
CA LEU A 214 -17.73 0.93 6.87
C LEU A 214 -16.40 1.03 6.11
N ASP A 215 -16.20 2.09 5.31
CA ASP A 215 -14.96 2.29 4.53
C ASP A 215 -13.70 2.30 5.40
N SER A 216 -13.77 2.93 6.58
CA SER A 216 -12.64 3.01 7.50
C SER A 216 -12.34 1.65 8.14
N SER A 217 -13.40 0.90 8.50
CA SER A 217 -13.29 -0.44 9.07
C SER A 217 -12.69 -1.41 8.06
N LEU A 218 -13.19 -1.40 6.82
CA LEU A 218 -12.66 -2.18 5.71
C LEU A 218 -11.20 -1.85 5.41
N SER A 219 -10.84 -0.56 5.35
CA SER A 219 -9.47 -0.13 5.10
C SER A 219 -8.50 -0.68 6.16
N ILE A 220 -8.88 -0.63 7.45
CA ILE A 220 -8.06 -1.14 8.55
C ILE A 220 -7.95 -2.67 8.49
N VAL A 221 -9.08 -3.37 8.31
CA VAL A 221 -9.10 -4.84 8.22
C VAL A 221 -8.29 -5.35 7.03
N ASN A 222 -8.44 -4.72 5.86
CA ASN A 222 -7.69 -5.08 4.66
C ASN A 222 -6.20 -4.78 4.82
N ALA A 223 -5.83 -3.69 5.48
CA ALA A 223 -4.44 -3.40 5.80
C ALA A 223 -3.84 -4.49 6.71
N LEU A 224 -4.53 -4.89 7.78
CA LEU A 224 -4.08 -5.97 8.67
C LEU A 224 -3.98 -7.32 7.96
N LEU A 225 -4.98 -7.68 7.15
CA LEU A 225 -4.96 -8.91 6.35
C LEU A 225 -3.79 -8.92 5.36
N SER A 226 -3.54 -7.79 4.71
CA SER A 226 -2.43 -7.65 3.75
C SER A 226 -1.09 -7.80 4.45
N SER A 227 -0.90 -7.16 5.61
CA SER A 227 0.33 -7.30 6.40
C SER A 227 0.50 -8.71 6.97
N LEU A 228 -0.59 -9.38 7.38
CA LEU A 228 -0.56 -10.80 7.77
C LEU A 228 -0.15 -11.71 6.61
N ARG A 229 -0.71 -11.51 5.41
CA ARG A 229 -0.32 -12.25 4.20
C ARG A 229 1.14 -12.00 3.85
N ALA A 230 1.62 -10.76 3.90
CA ALA A 230 3.03 -10.46 3.67
C ALA A 230 3.93 -11.16 4.70
N SER A 231 3.47 -11.28 5.95
CA SER A 231 4.22 -11.97 7.00
C SER A 231 4.35 -13.48 6.78
N SER A 232 3.45 -14.15 6.03
CA SER A 232 3.62 -15.59 5.76
C SER A 232 4.79 -15.91 4.83
N PHE A 233 5.33 -14.90 4.14
CA PHE A 233 6.53 -15.01 3.31
C PHE A 233 7.81 -14.63 4.08
N GLN A 234 7.72 -14.35 5.39
CA GLN A 234 8.86 -14.01 6.25
C GLN A 234 8.82 -14.77 7.58
N PRO A 235 9.97 -15.23 8.10
CA PRO A 235 10.01 -15.87 9.42
C PRO A 235 9.80 -14.82 10.52
N LEU A 236 8.57 -14.67 11.01
CA LEU A 236 8.24 -13.84 12.18
C LEU A 236 7.64 -14.70 13.28
N GLU A 237 8.48 -15.08 14.24
CA GLU A 237 8.16 -16.01 15.32
C GLU A 237 7.08 -15.51 16.32
N HIS A 238 6.62 -14.25 16.27
CA HIS A 238 5.84 -13.64 17.39
C HIS A 238 4.70 -12.65 16.96
N SER A 239 4.21 -12.70 15.71
CA SER A 239 3.34 -11.65 15.15
C SER A 239 1.82 -11.82 15.41
N ALA A 240 1.30 -13.06 15.39
CA ALA A 240 -0.14 -13.32 15.42
C ALA A 240 -0.78 -13.12 16.82
N GLU A 241 -0.13 -13.61 17.88
CA GLU A 241 -0.64 -13.49 19.26
C GLU A 241 -0.77 -12.02 19.72
N ASN A 242 0.21 -11.20 19.35
CA ASN A 242 0.22 -9.77 19.65
C ASN A 242 -0.91 -9.02 18.93
N LEU A 243 -1.30 -9.45 17.73
CA LEU A 243 -2.43 -8.91 16.99
C LEU A 243 -3.78 -9.41 17.52
N LEU A 244 -3.86 -10.68 17.94
CA LEU A 244 -5.07 -11.21 18.57
C LEU A 244 -5.41 -10.39 19.81
N GLU A 245 -4.43 -10.09 20.66
CA GLU A 245 -4.64 -9.25 21.85
C GLU A 245 -5.18 -7.84 21.51
N LEU A 246 -4.81 -7.28 20.35
CA LEU A 246 -5.28 -5.95 19.91
C LEU A 246 -6.64 -5.96 19.25
N THR A 247 -6.94 -7.02 18.51
CA THR A 247 -8.15 -7.12 17.70
C THR A 247 -9.32 -7.62 18.54
N ALA A 248 -9.11 -8.72 19.27
CA ALA A 248 -10.09 -9.39 20.12
C ALA A 248 -10.05 -8.90 21.58
N GLY A 249 -8.90 -8.41 22.04
CA GLY A 249 -8.69 -8.03 23.45
C GLY A 249 -8.15 -9.20 24.27
N GLY A 250 -6.96 -9.03 24.85
CA GLY A 250 -6.45 -9.89 25.92
C GLY A 250 -6.60 -9.20 27.28
N GLY A 251 -7.33 -9.84 28.19
CA GLY A 251 -7.39 -9.43 29.60
C GLY A 251 -8.32 -8.25 29.92
N CYS A 252 -8.53 -8.07 31.22
CA CYS A 252 -9.71 -7.43 31.84
C CYS A 252 -9.94 -5.92 31.62
N ASN A 253 -9.23 -5.18 30.75
CA ASN A 253 -9.45 -3.72 30.58
C ASN A 253 -8.81 -3.04 29.34
N SER A 254 -8.44 -3.77 28.28
CA SER A 254 -7.82 -3.13 27.09
C SER A 254 -8.87 -2.74 26.04
N SER A 255 -8.91 -1.46 25.65
CA SER A 255 -9.61 -1.02 24.44
C SER A 255 -9.10 -1.82 23.24
N ASN A 256 -9.98 -2.58 22.58
CA ASN A 256 -9.64 -3.43 21.43
C ASN A 256 -10.23 -2.88 20.13
N LEU A 257 -9.69 -3.29 18.98
CA LEU A 257 -10.15 -2.82 17.68
C LEU A 257 -11.61 -3.24 17.43
N HIS A 258 -12.01 -4.44 17.87
CA HIS A 258 -13.39 -4.91 17.78
C HIS A 258 -14.37 -3.85 18.31
N SER A 259 -14.12 -3.25 19.48
CA SER A 259 -15.02 -2.26 20.11
C SER A 259 -15.35 -1.02 19.27
N VAL A 260 -14.57 -0.71 18.23
CA VAL A 260 -14.79 0.46 17.36
C VAL A 260 -15.17 0.13 15.93
N LEU A 261 -15.09 -1.14 15.50
CA LEU A 261 -15.39 -1.52 14.12
C LEU A 261 -16.88 -1.39 13.80
N TYR A 262 -17.19 -1.19 12.53
CA TYR A 262 -18.57 -1.01 12.05
C TYR A 262 -19.51 -2.17 12.45
N TRP A 263 -19.06 -3.41 12.27
CA TRP A 263 -19.89 -4.62 12.44
C TRP A 263 -20.16 -5.03 13.89
N THR A 264 -19.67 -4.28 14.88
CA THR A 264 -19.89 -4.62 16.30
C THR A 264 -21.17 -4.04 16.86
N GLN A 265 -21.86 -3.19 16.09
CA GLN A 265 -23.18 -2.73 16.49
C GLN A 265 -24.23 -3.83 16.30
N PRO A 266 -25.14 -4.04 17.27
CA PRO A 266 -26.19 -5.06 17.15
C PRO A 266 -27.12 -4.90 15.94
N GLN A 267 -27.22 -3.68 15.39
CA GLN A 267 -28.09 -3.35 14.26
C GLN A 267 -27.29 -3.01 12.98
N ALA A 268 -25.97 -3.14 12.99
CA ALA A 268 -25.19 -2.88 11.78
C ALA A 268 -25.49 -3.97 10.74
N PRO A 269 -25.72 -3.60 9.47
CA PRO A 269 -25.77 -4.57 8.39
C PRO A 269 -24.44 -5.33 8.34
N THR A 270 -24.52 -6.64 8.14
CA THR A 270 -23.38 -7.55 8.07
C THR A 270 -22.87 -7.71 6.63
N ASP A 271 -23.19 -6.77 5.76
CA ASP A 271 -22.66 -6.70 4.40
C ASP A 271 -21.17 -6.35 4.47
N ALA A 272 -20.36 -6.98 3.60
CA ALA A 272 -18.91 -6.85 3.55
C ALA A 272 -18.19 -7.19 4.88
N ILE A 273 -18.73 -8.10 5.70
CA ILE A 273 -18.08 -8.58 6.93
C ILE A 273 -17.02 -9.66 6.66
N GLY A 274 -16.97 -10.20 5.43
CA GLY A 274 -16.19 -11.41 5.11
C GLY A 274 -14.70 -11.28 5.39
N GLU A 275 -14.11 -10.14 5.09
CA GLU A 275 -12.71 -9.83 5.35
C GLU A 275 -12.44 -9.77 6.86
N TYR A 276 -13.39 -9.26 7.65
CA TYR A 276 -13.25 -9.22 9.10
C TYR A 276 -13.37 -10.60 9.74
N LEU A 277 -14.30 -11.44 9.28
CA LEU A 277 -14.38 -12.85 9.70
C LEU A 277 -13.09 -13.60 9.33
N SER A 278 -12.54 -13.34 8.14
CA SER A 278 -11.27 -13.92 7.70
C SER A 278 -10.10 -13.49 8.58
N LEU A 279 -10.07 -12.24 9.02
CA LEU A 279 -9.06 -11.73 9.95
C LEU A 279 -9.16 -12.42 11.30
N LEU A 280 -10.36 -12.51 11.89
CA LEU A 280 -10.57 -13.18 13.19
C LEU A 280 -10.18 -14.66 13.14
N LEU A 281 -10.53 -15.34 12.05
CA LEU A 281 -10.13 -16.73 11.82
C LEU A 281 -8.60 -16.90 11.79
N LYS A 282 -7.89 -16.04 11.04
CA LYS A 282 -6.42 -16.10 10.94
C LYS A 282 -5.71 -15.74 12.24
N LEU A 283 -6.34 -14.92 13.08
CA LEU A 283 -5.82 -14.59 14.39
C LEU A 283 -6.15 -15.65 15.45
N GLY A 284 -7.21 -16.44 15.26
CA GLY A 284 -7.59 -17.55 16.13
C GLY A 284 -8.59 -17.19 17.25
N ASP A 285 -9.38 -16.13 17.07
CA ASP A 285 -10.46 -15.80 18.03
C ASP A 285 -11.78 -16.45 17.63
N ASP A 286 -12.00 -17.67 18.11
CA ASP A 286 -13.22 -18.45 17.84
C ASP A 286 -14.48 -17.84 18.48
N SER A 287 -14.36 -17.05 19.54
CA SER A 287 -15.50 -16.58 20.33
C SER A 287 -16.27 -15.46 19.62
N ILE A 288 -15.55 -14.40 19.26
CA ILE A 288 -16.11 -13.27 18.50
C ILE A 288 -16.48 -13.72 17.10
N LEU A 289 -15.68 -14.61 16.49
CA LEU A 289 -15.96 -15.18 15.18
C LEU A 289 -17.33 -15.89 15.17
N HIS A 290 -17.58 -16.74 16.17
CA HIS A 290 -18.85 -17.46 16.26
C HIS A 290 -20.05 -16.52 16.48
N GLU A 291 -19.89 -15.50 17.33
CA GLU A 291 -20.94 -14.50 17.56
C GLU A 291 -21.29 -13.73 16.28
N LEU A 292 -20.29 -13.21 15.57
CA LEU A 292 -20.49 -12.44 14.34
C LEU A 292 -21.03 -13.31 13.20
N TRP A 293 -20.58 -14.55 13.10
CA TRP A 293 -21.09 -15.51 12.12
C TRP A 293 -22.56 -15.83 12.34
N ASN A 294 -22.96 -16.15 13.58
CA ASN A 294 -24.35 -16.41 13.91
C ASN A 294 -25.24 -15.19 13.61
N ARG A 295 -24.76 -13.99 13.92
CA ARG A 295 -25.47 -12.74 13.59
C ARG A 295 -25.59 -12.53 12.08
N HIS A 296 -24.54 -12.83 11.32
CA HIS A 296 -24.59 -12.77 9.86
C HIS A 296 -25.65 -13.74 9.32
N LEU A 297 -25.67 -14.98 9.81
CA LEU A 297 -26.69 -15.99 9.46
C LEU A 297 -28.12 -15.59 9.82
N GLU A 298 -28.35 -14.97 10.98
CA GLU A 298 -29.67 -14.48 11.38
C GLU A 298 -30.21 -13.39 10.44
N ASN A 299 -29.31 -12.60 9.85
CA ASN A 299 -29.63 -11.56 8.87
C ASN A 299 -29.66 -12.08 7.43
N THR A 300 -29.24 -13.32 7.19
CA THR A 300 -29.27 -13.93 5.87
C THR A 300 -30.70 -14.35 5.53
N SER A 301 -31.14 -13.93 4.34
CA SER A 301 -32.42 -14.31 3.75
C SER A 301 -32.21 -14.62 2.26
N PRO A 302 -33.12 -15.35 1.61
CA PRO A 302 -33.05 -15.59 0.17
C PRO A 302 -33.04 -14.29 -0.67
N SER A 303 -33.62 -13.21 -0.13
CA SER A 303 -33.64 -11.87 -0.73
C SER A 303 -32.42 -11.00 -0.43
N SER A 304 -31.43 -11.52 0.30
CA SER A 304 -30.21 -10.78 0.64
C SER A 304 -29.41 -10.40 -0.60
N SER A 305 -28.63 -9.32 -0.49
CA SER A 305 -27.82 -8.82 -1.61
C SER A 305 -26.70 -9.81 -1.95
N PHE A 306 -26.20 -9.76 -3.19
CA PHE A 306 -25.03 -10.55 -3.58
C PHE A 306 -23.80 -10.27 -2.69
N GLN A 307 -23.58 -9.02 -2.28
CA GLN A 307 -22.47 -8.64 -1.39
C GLN A 307 -22.56 -9.31 -0.01
N HIS A 308 -23.78 -9.57 0.46
CA HIS A 308 -24.02 -10.33 1.69
C HIS A 308 -23.51 -11.77 1.54
N PHE A 309 -23.95 -12.47 0.49
CA PHE A 309 -23.50 -13.84 0.20
C PHE A 309 -22.00 -13.93 -0.11
N GLN A 310 -21.46 -12.95 -0.83
CA GLN A 310 -20.02 -12.85 -1.11
C GLN A 310 -19.21 -12.83 0.19
N SER A 311 -19.69 -12.16 1.24
CA SER A 311 -19.01 -12.13 2.54
C SER A 311 -18.88 -13.52 3.17
N ALA A 312 -19.92 -14.35 3.01
CA ALA A 312 -19.88 -15.74 3.45
C ALA A 312 -18.95 -16.62 2.61
N TYR A 313 -18.88 -16.39 1.30
CA TYR A 313 -17.93 -17.10 0.43
C TYR A 313 -16.48 -16.75 0.75
N VAL A 314 -16.19 -15.48 1.03
CA VAL A 314 -14.87 -15.03 1.52
C VAL A 314 -14.50 -15.73 2.83
N TYR A 315 -15.44 -15.83 3.78
CA TYR A 315 -15.21 -16.56 5.03
C TYR A 315 -14.96 -18.05 4.82
N ALA A 316 -15.75 -18.71 3.97
CA ALA A 316 -15.56 -20.12 3.62
C ALA A 316 -14.20 -20.35 2.95
N LEU A 317 -13.76 -19.45 2.07
CA LEU A 317 -12.45 -19.52 1.44
C LEU A 317 -11.33 -19.40 2.48
N ALA A 318 -11.44 -18.48 3.43
CA ALA A 318 -10.46 -18.36 4.51
C ALA A 318 -10.38 -19.62 5.39
N LEU A 319 -11.50 -20.32 5.59
CA LEU A 319 -11.52 -21.64 6.26
C LEU A 319 -10.80 -22.72 5.45
N VAL A 320 -10.95 -22.73 4.13
CA VAL A 320 -10.19 -23.63 3.25
C VAL A 320 -8.69 -23.31 3.29
N GLU A 321 -8.30 -22.04 3.18
CA GLU A 321 -6.91 -21.58 3.24
C GLU A 321 -6.19 -21.96 4.55
N THR A 322 -6.95 -22.04 5.66
CA THR A 322 -6.44 -22.44 6.99
C THR A 322 -6.52 -23.96 7.24
N GLY A 323 -6.94 -24.75 6.25
CA GLY A 323 -7.02 -26.21 6.34
C GLY A 323 -8.26 -26.73 7.09
N CYS A 324 -9.24 -25.88 7.37
CA CYS A 324 -10.48 -26.21 8.09
C CYS A 324 -11.64 -26.58 7.15
N SER A 325 -11.42 -27.48 6.19
CA SER A 325 -12.36 -27.82 5.11
C SER A 325 -13.76 -28.22 5.60
N GLN A 326 -13.86 -28.96 6.70
CA GLN A 326 -15.16 -29.37 7.25
C GLN A 326 -15.96 -28.18 7.80
N LYS A 327 -15.28 -27.20 8.43
CA LYS A 327 -15.93 -25.97 8.89
C LYS A 327 -16.35 -25.10 7.69
N ALA A 328 -15.53 -25.05 6.64
CA ALA A 328 -15.87 -24.34 5.41
C ALA A 328 -17.14 -24.89 4.76
N LEU A 329 -17.22 -26.23 4.63
CA LEU A 329 -18.41 -26.89 4.13
C LEU A 329 -19.64 -26.60 5.02
N ALA A 330 -19.50 -26.72 6.34
CA ALA A 330 -20.58 -26.41 7.27
C ALA A 330 -21.07 -24.96 7.14
N ALA A 331 -20.17 -23.99 6.96
CA ALA A 331 -20.53 -22.58 6.75
C ALA A 331 -21.31 -22.38 5.44
N LEU A 332 -20.89 -23.03 4.34
CA LEU A 332 -21.61 -22.98 3.07
C LEU A 332 -23.00 -23.66 3.19
N THR A 333 -23.09 -24.81 3.86
CA THR A 333 -24.38 -25.48 4.12
C THR A 333 -25.32 -24.60 4.93
N GLN A 334 -24.84 -23.96 5.99
CA GLN A 334 -25.65 -23.06 6.81
C GLN A 334 -26.20 -21.86 6.00
N ILE A 335 -25.41 -21.33 5.07
CA ILE A 335 -25.88 -20.25 4.18
C ILE A 335 -26.89 -20.78 3.17
N SER A 336 -26.64 -21.96 2.61
CA SER A 336 -27.55 -22.62 1.68
C SER A 336 -28.93 -22.84 2.30
N GLU A 337 -28.98 -23.39 3.52
CA GLU A 337 -30.23 -23.58 4.28
C GLU A 337 -30.99 -22.27 4.53
N ARG A 338 -30.29 -21.13 4.63
CA ARG A 338 -30.89 -19.79 4.83
C ARG A 338 -31.30 -19.11 3.52
N ALA A 339 -30.87 -19.64 2.39
CA ALA A 339 -31.07 -19.09 1.05
C ALA A 339 -31.90 -20.03 0.16
N ASP A 340 -32.84 -20.77 0.75
CA ASP A 340 -33.72 -21.73 0.08
C ASP A 340 -32.95 -22.88 -0.62
N ASP A 341 -31.99 -23.49 0.09
CA ASP A 341 -31.15 -24.61 -0.37
C ASP A 341 -30.33 -24.28 -1.65
N ALA A 342 -29.88 -23.02 -1.74
CA ALA A 342 -29.07 -22.51 -2.84
C ALA A 342 -27.90 -21.65 -2.36
N LEU A 343 -26.88 -21.46 -3.22
CA LEU A 343 -25.77 -20.53 -2.96
C LEU A 343 -25.79 -19.38 -3.98
N PRO A 344 -26.62 -18.35 -3.77
CA PRO A 344 -26.85 -17.32 -4.77
C PRO A 344 -25.55 -16.65 -5.25
N GLY A 345 -25.32 -16.68 -6.56
CA GLY A 345 -24.21 -15.97 -7.21
C GLY A 345 -22.82 -16.54 -6.93
N ILE A 346 -22.68 -17.71 -6.30
CA ILE A 346 -21.36 -18.35 -6.08
C ILE A 346 -20.62 -18.59 -7.41
N SER A 347 -21.32 -18.79 -8.53
CA SER A 347 -20.74 -18.86 -9.87
C SER A 347 -19.96 -17.60 -10.28
N LYS A 348 -20.34 -16.43 -9.74
CA LYS A 348 -19.70 -15.14 -10.01
C LYS A 348 -18.61 -14.79 -9.00
N PHE A 349 -18.36 -15.65 -8.01
CA PHE A 349 -17.34 -15.43 -7.02
C PHE A 349 -15.95 -15.62 -7.64
N GLU A 350 -15.11 -14.59 -7.57
CA GLU A 350 -13.80 -14.55 -8.24
C GLU A 350 -12.87 -15.69 -7.83
N ASP A 351 -12.94 -16.13 -6.57
CA ASP A 351 -12.12 -17.19 -6.01
C ASP A 351 -12.84 -18.55 -5.93
N LEU A 352 -13.86 -18.76 -6.76
CA LEU A 352 -14.59 -20.04 -6.84
C LEU A 352 -13.64 -21.22 -7.12
N SER A 353 -12.70 -21.07 -8.04
CA SER A 353 -11.75 -22.14 -8.37
C SER A 353 -10.97 -22.61 -7.14
N ASN A 354 -10.58 -21.68 -6.27
CA ASN A 354 -9.85 -21.98 -5.04
C ASN A 354 -10.72 -22.76 -4.04
N LEU A 355 -12.01 -22.41 -3.91
CA LEU A 355 -12.96 -23.20 -3.12
C LEU A 355 -13.13 -24.62 -3.67
N LEU A 356 -13.17 -24.77 -5.00
CA LEU A 356 -13.37 -26.06 -5.66
C LEU A 356 -12.15 -26.97 -5.63
N THR A 357 -10.95 -26.45 -5.34
CA THR A 357 -9.78 -27.30 -5.08
C THR A 357 -9.98 -28.20 -3.85
N ASP A 358 -10.84 -27.79 -2.92
CA ASP A 358 -11.18 -28.61 -1.77
C ASP A 358 -12.13 -29.76 -2.16
N LYS A 359 -11.71 -30.99 -1.86
CA LYS A 359 -12.46 -32.20 -2.21
C LYS A 359 -13.82 -32.30 -1.51
N ALA A 360 -13.93 -31.83 -0.27
CA ALA A 360 -15.18 -31.93 0.49
C ALA A 360 -16.22 -30.96 -0.06
N ILE A 361 -15.79 -29.74 -0.41
CA ILE A 361 -16.66 -28.73 -1.03
C ILE A 361 -17.09 -29.17 -2.42
N SER A 362 -16.14 -29.54 -3.30
CA SER A 362 -16.45 -29.95 -4.68
C SER A 362 -17.42 -31.13 -4.76
N GLN A 363 -17.31 -32.13 -3.87
CA GLN A 363 -18.23 -33.27 -3.81
C GLN A 363 -19.63 -32.90 -3.32
N SER A 364 -19.75 -31.90 -2.45
CA SER A 364 -21.01 -31.52 -1.81
C SER A 364 -21.72 -30.38 -2.55
N LEU A 365 -21.03 -29.68 -3.44
CA LEU A 365 -21.51 -28.46 -4.10
C LEU A 365 -22.84 -28.65 -4.83
N TYR A 366 -23.02 -29.78 -5.53
CA TYR A 366 -24.29 -30.10 -6.21
C TYR A 366 -25.49 -30.12 -5.26
N GLN A 367 -25.28 -30.52 -4.00
CA GLN A 367 -26.34 -30.62 -3.00
C GLN A 367 -26.69 -29.28 -2.36
N ILE A 368 -25.73 -28.35 -2.30
CA ILE A 368 -25.87 -27.08 -1.55
C ILE A 368 -26.03 -25.85 -2.45
N ALA A 369 -25.55 -25.88 -3.70
CA ALA A 369 -25.57 -24.70 -4.58
C ALA A 369 -26.95 -24.42 -5.17
N GLY A 370 -27.83 -25.42 -5.24
CA GLY A 370 -29.09 -25.37 -5.97
C GLY A 370 -28.89 -25.63 -7.47
N GLU A 371 -29.92 -26.17 -8.13
CA GLU A 371 -29.83 -26.68 -9.51
C GLU A 371 -29.39 -25.60 -10.52
N GLY A 372 -30.00 -24.42 -10.47
CA GLY A 372 -29.71 -23.34 -11.41
C GLY A 372 -28.29 -22.78 -11.26
N GLU A 373 -27.84 -22.59 -10.03
CA GLU A 373 -26.50 -22.06 -9.76
C GLU A 373 -25.42 -23.11 -10.05
N TYR A 374 -25.69 -24.39 -9.79
CA TYR A 374 -24.76 -25.46 -10.11
C TYR A 374 -24.44 -25.53 -11.61
N VAL A 375 -25.45 -25.36 -12.48
CA VAL A 375 -25.23 -25.25 -13.94
C VAL A 375 -24.32 -24.07 -14.26
N MET A 376 -24.57 -22.90 -13.66
CA MET A 376 -23.72 -21.72 -13.87
C MET A 376 -22.28 -21.91 -13.37
N ILE A 377 -22.08 -22.67 -12.29
CA ILE A 377 -20.76 -23.05 -11.80
C ILE A 377 -20.06 -23.92 -12.85
N LEU A 378 -20.73 -24.94 -13.39
CA LEU A 378 -20.17 -25.79 -14.44
C LEU A 378 -19.80 -24.98 -15.68
N ASP A 379 -20.67 -24.09 -16.15
CA ASP A 379 -20.39 -23.20 -17.28
C ASP A 379 -19.17 -22.31 -17.02
N THR A 380 -19.06 -21.76 -15.80
CA THR A 380 -17.92 -20.92 -15.40
C THR A 380 -16.62 -21.73 -15.35
N GLN A 381 -16.66 -22.95 -14.82
CA GLN A 381 -15.49 -23.83 -14.77
C GLN A 381 -15.08 -24.33 -16.16
N LEU A 382 -16.05 -24.62 -17.03
CA LEU A 382 -15.79 -24.98 -18.42
C LEU A 382 -15.13 -23.82 -19.17
N ASP A 383 -15.63 -22.59 -19.04
CA ASP A 383 -15.00 -21.40 -19.63
C ASP A 383 -13.56 -21.21 -19.10
N GLN A 384 -13.29 -21.46 -17.81
CA GLN A 384 -11.92 -21.42 -17.28
C GLN A 384 -11.03 -22.51 -17.89
N VAL A 385 -11.52 -23.74 -18.02
CA VAL A 385 -10.78 -24.85 -18.66
C VAL A 385 -10.51 -24.56 -20.13
N GLU A 386 -11.52 -24.07 -20.86
CA GLU A 386 -11.40 -23.69 -22.27
C GLU A 386 -10.32 -22.63 -22.47
N ARG A 387 -10.31 -21.58 -21.65
CA ARG A 387 -9.27 -20.54 -21.70
C ARG A 387 -7.87 -21.10 -21.42
N ARG A 388 -7.73 -22.00 -20.43
CA ARG A 388 -6.45 -22.68 -20.13
C ARG A 388 -5.99 -23.64 -21.24
N LEU A 389 -6.92 -24.09 -22.07
CA LEU A 389 -6.63 -24.88 -23.26
C LEU A 389 -6.43 -24.03 -24.53
N GLY A 390 -6.64 -22.71 -24.47
CA GLY A 390 -6.54 -21.81 -25.62
C GLY A 390 -7.70 -21.96 -26.62
N ILE A 391 -8.83 -22.53 -26.19
CA ILE A 391 -10.04 -22.72 -27.00
C ILE A 391 -11.21 -21.93 -26.43
N ARG A 392 -12.28 -21.77 -27.22
CA ARG A 392 -13.51 -21.10 -26.78
C ARG A 392 -14.73 -21.71 -27.44
N TRP A 393 -15.78 -21.97 -26.68
CA TRP A 393 -17.08 -22.33 -27.23
C TRP A 393 -17.73 -21.16 -27.98
N GLN A 394 -18.06 -21.36 -29.26
CA GLN A 394 -18.87 -20.42 -30.03
C GLN A 394 -20.31 -20.94 -30.15
N PRO A 395 -21.29 -20.30 -29.47
CA PRO A 395 -22.67 -20.77 -29.48
C PRO A 395 -23.34 -20.65 -30.86
N ASP A 396 -22.94 -19.65 -31.66
CA ASP A 396 -23.56 -19.37 -32.96
C ASP A 396 -23.32 -20.48 -34.00
N ILE A 397 -22.16 -21.15 -33.91
CA ILE A 397 -21.77 -22.25 -34.80
C ILE A 397 -21.74 -23.61 -34.08
N ALA A 398 -22.02 -23.64 -32.77
CA ALA A 398 -21.99 -24.82 -31.91
C ALA A 398 -20.68 -25.62 -32.01
N GLN A 399 -19.54 -24.92 -32.04
CA GLN A 399 -18.21 -25.50 -32.15
C GLN A 399 -17.22 -24.77 -31.25
N HIS A 400 -16.18 -25.48 -30.79
CA HIS A 400 -15.01 -24.87 -30.19
C HIS A 400 -14.12 -24.28 -31.28
N THR A 401 -13.65 -23.05 -31.07
CA THR A 401 -12.66 -22.41 -31.94
C THR A 401 -11.41 -22.08 -31.15
N SER A 402 -10.30 -21.86 -31.86
CA SER A 402 -9.13 -21.20 -31.30
C SER A 402 -9.50 -19.83 -30.75
N VAL A 403 -8.81 -19.40 -29.70
CA VAL A 403 -8.89 -18.03 -29.19
C VAL A 403 -8.30 -17.00 -30.16
N LEU A 404 -7.32 -17.41 -30.99
CA LEU A 404 -6.62 -16.51 -31.93
C LEU A 404 -7.42 -16.22 -33.21
N ASP A 405 -8.25 -17.15 -33.66
CA ASP A 405 -8.95 -17.08 -34.94
C ASP A 405 -10.46 -16.96 -34.74
N SER A 406 -10.95 -15.72 -34.67
CA SER A 406 -12.41 -15.45 -34.74
C SER A 406 -12.96 -15.52 -36.17
N LEU A 407 -12.11 -15.73 -37.19
CA LEU A 407 -12.48 -15.60 -38.60
C LEU A 407 -12.05 -16.74 -39.53
N ASP A 408 -11.28 -17.73 -39.07
CA ASP A 408 -10.84 -18.81 -39.96
C ASP A 408 -11.68 -20.10 -39.85
N ILE A 409 -12.03 -20.57 -41.04
CA ILE A 409 -12.79 -21.76 -41.41
C ILE A 409 -12.18 -22.99 -40.71
N PRO A 410 -12.99 -23.96 -40.25
CA PRO A 410 -12.51 -25.15 -39.55
C PRO A 410 -11.47 -25.89 -40.40
N THR A 411 -10.20 -25.77 -40.03
CA THR A 411 -9.15 -26.65 -40.54
C THR A 411 -9.47 -28.05 -40.03
N GLU A 412 -9.53 -29.05 -40.91
CA GLU A 412 -9.81 -30.47 -40.57
C GLU A 412 -8.79 -31.11 -39.59
N SER A 413 -7.86 -30.33 -39.06
CA SER A 413 -6.91 -30.70 -38.02
C SER A 413 -7.55 -30.56 -36.63
N SER A 414 -7.52 -31.66 -35.86
CA SER A 414 -7.95 -31.69 -34.45
C SER A 414 -7.34 -30.55 -33.64
N LEU A 415 -8.17 -29.82 -32.87
CA LEU A 415 -7.74 -28.73 -31.98
C LEU A 415 -6.76 -29.20 -30.90
N LEU A 416 -6.84 -30.48 -30.53
CA LEU A 416 -5.97 -31.14 -29.56
C LEU A 416 -5.28 -32.33 -30.23
N ALA A 417 -3.95 -32.40 -30.16
CA ALA A 417 -3.24 -33.59 -30.64
C ALA A 417 -3.39 -34.76 -29.65
N VAL A 418 -3.29 -35.99 -30.14
CA VAL A 418 -3.52 -37.24 -29.38
C VAL A 418 -2.51 -37.44 -28.23
N ASP A 419 -1.37 -36.76 -28.29
CA ASP A 419 -0.32 -36.72 -27.26
C ASP A 419 -0.57 -35.63 -26.19
N GLY A 420 -1.67 -34.88 -26.29
CA GLY A 420 -1.96 -33.74 -25.41
C GLY A 420 -1.10 -32.51 -25.68
N ASN A 421 -0.28 -32.54 -26.73
CA ASN A 421 0.61 -31.46 -27.08
C ASN A 421 -0.13 -30.47 -28.00
N ASN A 422 -0.41 -29.26 -27.50
CA ASN A 422 -1.07 -28.19 -28.25
C ASN A 422 -0.11 -27.58 -29.29
N SER A 423 0.32 -28.38 -30.27
CA SER A 423 1.28 -27.98 -31.32
C SER A 423 0.76 -26.93 -32.32
N GLY A 424 -0.30 -26.18 -31.99
CA GLY A 424 -0.85 -25.14 -32.85
C GLY A 424 -1.68 -24.03 -32.19
N TYR A 425 -1.87 -24.02 -30.86
CA TYR A 425 -2.78 -23.08 -30.18
C TYR A 425 -2.18 -22.37 -28.97
N ILE A 426 -0.89 -22.04 -29.07
CA ILE A 426 -0.15 -21.25 -28.08
C ILE A 426 -0.67 -19.80 -28.18
N SER A 427 -1.39 -19.33 -27.16
CA SER A 427 -1.95 -17.96 -27.13
C SER A 427 -1.61 -17.25 -25.83
N SER A 428 -1.42 -15.94 -25.88
CA SER A 428 -1.18 -15.12 -24.68
C SER A 428 -2.33 -15.19 -23.68
N GLU A 429 -3.57 -15.41 -24.15
CA GLU A 429 -4.73 -15.64 -23.29
C GLU A 429 -4.63 -16.94 -22.51
N GLN A 430 -4.10 -18.02 -23.13
CA GLN A 430 -3.85 -19.29 -22.47
C GLN A 430 -2.84 -19.14 -21.33
N LEU A 431 -1.70 -18.50 -21.61
CA LEU A 431 -0.69 -18.21 -20.59
C LEU A 431 -1.26 -17.36 -19.45
N MET A 432 -2.04 -16.32 -19.76
CA MET A 432 -2.67 -15.48 -18.74
C MET A 432 -3.70 -16.23 -17.91
N ALA A 433 -4.46 -17.15 -18.52
CA ALA A 433 -5.37 -18.02 -17.80
C ALA A 433 -4.61 -18.93 -16.84
N GLU A 434 -3.45 -19.46 -17.25
CA GLU A 434 -2.62 -20.32 -16.41
C GLU A 434 -1.98 -19.54 -15.25
N ILE A 435 -1.40 -18.37 -15.50
CA ILE A 435 -0.85 -17.49 -14.44
C ILE A 435 -1.93 -17.16 -13.40
N ARG A 436 -3.15 -16.82 -13.86
CA ARG A 436 -4.28 -16.51 -12.98
C ARG A 436 -4.85 -17.73 -12.25
N ALA A 437 -4.70 -18.94 -12.80
CA ALA A 437 -5.10 -20.17 -12.12
C ALA A 437 -4.08 -20.54 -11.03
N LEU A 438 -2.79 -20.37 -11.32
CA LEU A 438 -1.70 -20.73 -10.41
C LEU A 438 -1.45 -19.67 -9.32
N LYS A 439 -1.81 -18.40 -9.52
CA LYS A 439 -1.78 -17.29 -8.52
C LYS A 439 -0.54 -17.30 -7.63
N CYS A 440 -0.69 -17.74 -6.38
CA CYS A 440 0.34 -17.83 -5.34
C CYS A 440 0.79 -19.27 -5.10
N SER A 441 0.66 -20.18 -6.07
CA SER A 441 0.85 -21.62 -5.85
C SER A 441 2.14 -21.86 -5.08
N LYS A 442 2.01 -22.72 -4.08
CA LYS A 442 3.11 -23.17 -3.23
C LYS A 442 3.66 -24.49 -3.73
N SER A 443 3.10 -25.07 -4.77
CA SER A 443 3.58 -26.34 -5.31
C SER A 443 4.73 -26.11 -6.27
N ILE A 444 5.86 -26.77 -6.02
CA ILE A 444 6.99 -26.70 -6.93
C ILE A 444 6.67 -27.25 -8.33
N THR A 445 5.76 -28.22 -8.43
CA THR A 445 5.34 -28.79 -9.72
C THR A 445 4.53 -27.79 -10.54
N ASP A 446 3.66 -27.03 -9.89
CA ASP A 446 2.82 -26.02 -10.54
C ASP A 446 3.68 -24.87 -11.08
N LEU A 447 4.67 -24.45 -10.28
CA LEU A 447 5.64 -23.45 -10.69
C LEU A 447 6.52 -23.96 -11.83
N GLY A 448 6.93 -25.23 -11.79
CA GLY A 448 7.66 -25.88 -12.88
C GLY A 448 6.85 -25.95 -14.17
N TRP A 449 5.55 -26.26 -14.08
CA TRP A 449 4.64 -26.22 -15.22
C TRP A 449 4.53 -24.82 -15.83
N LEU A 450 4.38 -23.78 -15.01
CA LEU A 450 4.40 -22.38 -15.48
C LEU A 450 5.72 -22.05 -16.19
N ALA A 451 6.84 -22.53 -15.66
CA ALA A 451 8.15 -22.32 -16.24
C ALA A 451 8.28 -22.97 -17.62
N SER A 452 7.79 -24.20 -17.80
CA SER A 452 7.72 -24.87 -19.10
C SER A 452 6.79 -24.14 -20.07
N LEU A 453 5.64 -23.64 -19.60
CA LEU A 453 4.72 -22.87 -20.45
C LEU A 453 5.36 -21.57 -20.94
N LEU A 454 6.20 -20.92 -20.14
CA LEU A 454 6.96 -19.74 -20.57
C LEU A 454 8.04 -20.08 -21.62
N GLU A 455 8.65 -21.26 -21.55
CA GLU A 455 9.57 -21.74 -22.60
C GLU A 455 8.82 -21.96 -23.91
N ASP A 456 7.63 -22.56 -23.87
CA ASP A 456 6.79 -22.76 -25.06
C ASP A 456 6.36 -21.43 -25.71
N HIS A 457 6.21 -20.37 -24.91
CA HIS A 457 5.83 -19.04 -25.38
C HIS A 457 7.04 -18.12 -25.62
N GLU A 458 8.29 -18.60 -25.53
CA GLU A 458 9.47 -17.75 -25.66
C GLU A 458 9.47 -16.97 -27.00
N GLY A 459 9.73 -15.67 -26.94
CA GLY A 459 9.74 -14.78 -28.10
C GLY A 459 8.37 -14.25 -28.55
N HIS A 460 7.27 -14.69 -27.94
CA HIS A 460 5.95 -14.08 -28.16
C HIS A 460 5.86 -12.70 -27.49
N LEU A 461 5.22 -11.76 -28.18
CA LEU A 461 5.05 -10.39 -27.73
C LEU A 461 3.60 -10.12 -27.34
N VAL A 462 3.36 -9.84 -26.07
CA VAL A 462 2.03 -9.47 -25.55
C VAL A 462 1.95 -7.94 -25.43
N PRO A 463 1.02 -7.26 -26.11
CA PRO A 463 0.85 -5.82 -25.93
C PRO A 463 0.38 -5.53 -24.50
N VAL A 464 0.96 -4.50 -23.85
CA VAL A 464 0.64 -4.15 -22.46
C VAL A 464 0.37 -2.65 -22.31
N ALA A 465 -0.52 -2.31 -21.40
CA ALA A 465 -0.76 -0.94 -20.93
C ALA A 465 -0.12 -0.74 -19.56
N ILE A 466 0.42 0.47 -19.34
CA ILE A 466 1.05 0.88 -18.08
C ILE A 466 0.26 2.09 -17.57
N PRO A 467 -0.68 1.92 -16.62
CA PRO A 467 -1.58 2.99 -16.19
C PRO A 467 -0.87 4.23 -15.62
N SER A 468 0.31 4.05 -15.01
CA SER A 468 1.09 5.17 -14.47
C SER A 468 1.82 5.98 -15.56
N CYS A 469 2.00 5.41 -16.75
CA CYS A 469 2.67 6.07 -17.86
C CYS A 469 1.75 7.12 -18.51
N LYS A 470 2.19 8.37 -18.51
CA LYS A 470 1.39 9.53 -18.98
C LYS A 470 1.59 9.87 -20.46
N VAL A 471 2.49 9.17 -21.15
CA VAL A 471 2.93 9.53 -22.50
C VAL A 471 2.23 8.64 -23.53
N SER A 472 1.49 9.27 -24.44
CA SER A 472 0.72 8.60 -25.52
C SER A 472 1.59 8.14 -26.70
N ASP A 473 2.89 8.45 -26.67
CA ASP A 473 3.77 8.29 -27.83
C ASP A 473 4.58 6.99 -27.81
N SER A 474 4.38 6.12 -26.81
CA SER A 474 5.09 4.82 -26.71
C SER A 474 4.11 3.67 -26.50
N GLU A 475 4.34 2.60 -27.26
CA GLU A 475 3.66 1.32 -27.09
C GLU A 475 4.59 0.35 -26.35
N PHE A 476 4.02 -0.48 -25.49
CA PHE A 476 4.77 -1.41 -24.67
C PHE A 476 4.38 -2.84 -24.99
N TYR A 477 5.38 -3.71 -24.98
CA TYR A 477 5.23 -5.13 -25.26
C TYR A 477 5.96 -5.92 -24.18
N TRP A 478 5.30 -6.94 -23.66
CA TRP A 478 5.91 -7.95 -22.82
C TRP A 478 6.44 -9.07 -23.72
N ALA A 479 7.76 -9.22 -23.75
CA ALA A 479 8.45 -10.35 -24.39
C ALA A 479 8.55 -11.49 -23.38
N LEU A 480 7.88 -12.60 -23.71
CA LEU A 480 7.82 -13.78 -22.86
C LEU A 480 9.15 -14.52 -22.84
N GLN A 481 9.65 -14.78 -21.63
CA GLN A 481 10.89 -15.52 -21.42
C GLN A 481 10.96 -16.08 -20.00
N ARG A 482 11.40 -17.34 -19.86
CA ARG A 482 11.65 -17.94 -18.55
C ARG A 482 12.92 -17.37 -17.93
N SER A 483 12.85 -17.00 -16.65
CA SER A 483 14.01 -16.63 -15.81
C SER A 483 14.99 -15.69 -16.52
N PRO A 484 14.52 -14.54 -17.03
CA PRO A 484 15.30 -13.63 -17.87
C PRO A 484 16.61 -13.16 -17.22
N VAL A 485 16.65 -13.07 -15.88
CA VAL A 485 17.83 -12.63 -15.14
C VAL A 485 18.48 -13.76 -14.34
N GLU A 486 19.77 -13.96 -14.56
CA GLU A 486 20.63 -14.78 -13.71
C GLU A 486 21.22 -13.94 -12.56
N LEU A 487 21.11 -14.44 -11.32
CA LEU A 487 21.73 -13.85 -10.13
C LEU A 487 23.11 -14.48 -9.91
N SER A 488 24.13 -13.67 -9.64
CA SER A 488 25.55 -14.10 -9.54
C SER A 488 25.89 -14.95 -8.30
N GLU A 489 24.89 -15.54 -7.63
CA GLU A 489 25.07 -16.32 -6.41
C GLU A 489 25.77 -17.66 -6.73
N GLY A 490 26.87 -17.90 -6.03
CA GLY A 490 27.91 -18.87 -6.41
C GLY A 490 27.45 -20.33 -6.57
N GLN A 491 28.20 -21.02 -7.43
CA GLN A 491 28.08 -22.43 -7.85
C GLN A 491 26.92 -22.72 -8.80
N SER A 492 27.19 -22.47 -10.08
CA SER A 492 26.67 -23.29 -11.17
C SER A 492 27.01 -24.75 -10.88
N MET A 493 26.07 -25.48 -10.26
CA MET A 493 26.04 -26.94 -10.33
C MET A 493 25.50 -27.30 -11.71
N THR A 494 26.31 -27.04 -12.73
CA THR A 494 26.26 -27.76 -13.99
C THR A 494 26.73 -29.19 -13.70
N ASP A 495 25.83 -30.00 -13.16
CA ASP A 495 25.92 -31.46 -13.24
C ASP A 495 24.58 -31.95 -13.79
N GLY A 496 24.66 -32.51 -14.99
CA GLY A 496 23.51 -32.94 -15.75
C GLY A 496 22.69 -34.04 -15.07
N ASN A 497 21.44 -34.12 -15.51
CA ASN A 497 20.54 -35.28 -15.40
C ASN A 497 19.74 -35.47 -14.11
N SER A 498 19.29 -34.39 -13.49
CA SER A 498 17.93 -34.35 -12.91
C SER A 498 17.38 -32.93 -12.98
N GLU A 499 16.26 -32.72 -13.67
CA GLU A 499 15.48 -31.48 -13.63
C GLU A 499 14.90 -31.28 -12.21
N THR A 500 15.75 -30.92 -11.25
CA THR A 500 15.27 -30.46 -9.95
C THR A 500 15.03 -28.97 -10.07
N TRP A 501 13.75 -28.60 -10.09
CA TRP A 501 13.32 -27.21 -10.02
C TRP A 501 14.01 -26.52 -8.84
N SER A 502 14.80 -25.49 -9.14
CA SER A 502 15.42 -24.62 -8.14
C SER A 502 14.71 -23.25 -8.17
N PRO A 503 14.68 -22.50 -7.05
CA PRO A 503 14.11 -21.16 -7.03
C PRO A 503 14.66 -20.25 -8.14
N SER A 504 15.97 -20.31 -8.40
CA SER A 504 16.62 -19.55 -9.47
C SER A 504 16.14 -19.97 -10.87
N ASN A 505 15.99 -21.28 -11.14
CA ASN A 505 15.50 -21.77 -12.44
C ASN A 505 14.02 -21.44 -12.67
N LEU A 506 13.24 -21.33 -11.59
CA LEU A 506 11.85 -20.89 -11.61
C LEU A 506 11.70 -19.36 -11.71
N GLY A 507 12.80 -18.60 -11.70
CA GLY A 507 12.77 -17.15 -11.82
C GLY A 507 12.29 -16.46 -10.55
N MET A 508 12.43 -17.11 -9.40
CA MET A 508 11.95 -16.60 -8.11
C MET A 508 12.89 -15.53 -7.59
N ILE A 509 12.40 -14.30 -7.49
CA ILE A 509 13.20 -13.16 -7.02
C ILE A 509 12.49 -12.41 -5.91
N LYS A 510 13.28 -11.81 -5.04
CA LYS A 510 12.81 -10.93 -3.99
C LYS A 510 13.42 -9.55 -4.16
N VAL A 511 12.56 -8.54 -4.26
CA VAL A 511 12.97 -7.14 -4.34
C VAL A 511 12.95 -6.56 -2.94
N VAL A 512 14.10 -6.13 -2.43
CA VAL A 512 14.25 -5.60 -1.07
C VAL A 512 14.62 -4.13 -1.10
N SER A 513 13.85 -3.30 -0.39
CA SER A 513 14.13 -1.87 -0.28
C SER A 513 15.36 -1.60 0.60
N ASP A 514 16.27 -0.76 0.10
CA ASP A 514 17.57 -0.45 0.70
C ASP A 514 17.50 0.70 1.73
N ILE A 515 16.31 0.97 2.29
CA ILE A 515 16.05 2.05 3.25
C ILE A 515 16.64 1.66 4.61
N LYS A 516 17.88 2.09 4.87
CA LYS A 516 18.71 1.75 6.05
C LYS A 516 18.22 2.30 7.40
N THR A 517 17.05 2.92 7.50
CA THR A 517 16.66 3.69 8.69
C THR A 517 15.80 2.93 9.70
N ILE A 518 15.13 1.83 9.35
CA ILE A 518 14.30 1.06 10.30
C ILE A 518 14.30 -0.44 9.93
N PRO A 519 14.64 -1.37 10.84
CA PRO A 519 14.82 -2.81 10.55
C PRO A 519 13.51 -3.62 10.46
N TRP A 520 12.40 -3.03 9.99
CA TRP A 520 11.09 -3.70 9.99
C TRP A 520 10.79 -4.17 8.57
N THR A 521 11.32 -5.34 8.24
CA THR A 521 11.41 -5.92 6.89
C THR A 521 10.08 -6.35 6.27
N LEU A 522 8.93 -6.11 6.91
CA LEU A 522 7.64 -6.62 6.43
C LEU A 522 7.05 -5.85 5.23
N GLU A 523 7.37 -4.56 5.11
CA GLU A 523 6.48 -3.64 4.38
C GLU A 523 6.69 -3.56 2.87
N ARG A 524 7.85 -3.97 2.32
CA ARG A 524 8.19 -3.77 0.90
C ARG A 524 9.11 -4.82 0.27
N SER A 525 9.17 -6.03 0.83
CA SER A 525 9.73 -7.12 0.05
C SER A 525 8.68 -7.59 -0.97
N LEU A 526 8.96 -7.44 -2.26
CA LEU A 526 8.13 -8.04 -3.29
C LEU A 526 8.68 -9.44 -3.58
N ASN A 527 7.84 -10.46 -3.41
CA ASN A 527 8.18 -11.84 -3.77
C ASN A 527 7.59 -12.12 -5.15
N LEU A 528 8.45 -12.23 -6.14
CA LEU A 528 8.07 -12.19 -7.55
C LEU A 528 8.52 -13.46 -8.29
N ILE A 529 7.78 -13.78 -9.35
CA ILE A 529 8.18 -14.74 -10.38
C ILE A 529 8.51 -13.93 -11.63
N GLN A 530 9.72 -14.06 -12.16
CA GLN A 530 10.09 -13.41 -13.41
C GLN A 530 9.41 -14.10 -14.60
N LEU A 531 8.75 -13.34 -15.46
CA LEU A 531 8.00 -13.86 -16.60
C LEU A 531 8.46 -13.31 -17.96
N GLY A 532 9.45 -12.43 -17.99
CA GLY A 532 10.05 -11.92 -19.23
C GLY A 532 10.54 -10.48 -19.14
N TYR A 533 10.64 -9.83 -20.31
CA TYR A 533 11.15 -8.46 -20.44
C TYR A 533 10.09 -7.50 -20.97
N LEU A 534 10.22 -6.22 -20.60
CA LEU A 534 9.42 -5.15 -21.17
C LEU A 534 10.18 -4.47 -22.32
N LEU A 535 9.60 -4.53 -23.51
CA LEU A 535 10.03 -3.83 -24.71
C LEU A 535 9.18 -2.57 -24.93
N ARG A 536 9.79 -1.56 -25.56
CA ARG A 536 9.16 -0.29 -25.93
C ARG A 536 9.29 -0.06 -27.43
N ARG A 537 8.21 0.39 -28.05
CA ARG A 537 8.20 0.94 -29.41
C ARG A 537 7.77 2.40 -29.36
N LYS A 538 8.57 3.29 -29.95
CA LYS A 538 8.18 4.69 -30.12
C LYS A 538 7.21 4.80 -31.29
N THR A 539 6.09 5.45 -31.08
CA THR A 539 5.13 5.77 -32.14
C THR A 539 5.77 6.80 -33.07
N PRO A 540 5.78 6.58 -34.39
CA PRO A 540 6.43 7.50 -35.30
C PRO A 540 5.74 8.86 -35.24
N SER A 541 6.51 9.91 -34.96
CA SER A 541 5.99 11.28 -35.07
C SER A 541 5.66 11.55 -36.54
N HIS A 542 4.54 12.19 -36.84
CA HIS A 542 4.15 12.58 -38.20
C HIS A 542 5.17 13.51 -38.91
N GLN A 543 6.29 13.86 -38.26
CA GLN A 543 7.36 14.71 -38.78
C GLN A 543 8.63 13.96 -39.17
N ASP A 544 8.80 12.69 -38.79
CA ASP A 544 9.97 11.91 -39.15
C ASP A 544 9.75 11.16 -40.47
N GLY A 545 10.13 11.80 -41.58
CA GLY A 545 10.13 11.24 -42.93
C GLY A 545 11.18 10.15 -43.19
N SER A 546 11.59 9.40 -42.16
CA SER A 546 12.48 8.25 -42.31
C SER A 546 11.62 6.99 -42.45
N GLY A 547 11.67 6.35 -43.61
CA GLY A 547 10.94 5.10 -43.91
C GLY A 547 11.45 3.86 -43.14
N ILE A 548 12.01 4.03 -41.95
CA ILE A 548 12.47 2.95 -41.07
C ILE A 548 11.36 2.73 -40.04
N SER A 549 10.71 1.56 -40.07
CA SER A 549 9.78 1.14 -39.04
C SER A 549 10.46 1.19 -37.66
N PRO A 550 9.84 1.80 -36.63
CA PRO A 550 10.46 1.91 -35.31
C PRO A 550 10.77 0.52 -34.75
N GLN A 551 12.04 0.30 -34.40
CA GLN A 551 12.53 -0.96 -33.81
C GLN A 551 12.10 -1.06 -32.33
N LEU A 552 11.79 -2.28 -31.88
CA LEU A 552 11.54 -2.55 -30.46
C LEU A 552 12.84 -2.40 -29.69
N GLU A 553 12.82 -1.56 -28.65
CA GLU A 553 13.95 -1.31 -27.75
C GLU A 553 13.66 -1.94 -26.38
N GLU A 554 14.66 -2.57 -25.76
CA GLU A 554 14.56 -2.99 -24.36
C GLU A 554 14.43 -1.77 -23.44
N SER A 555 13.46 -1.81 -22.53
CA SER A 555 13.27 -0.72 -21.56
C SER A 555 14.17 -0.83 -20.32
N GLY A 556 14.86 -1.97 -20.15
CA GLY A 556 15.60 -2.32 -18.94
C GLY A 556 14.73 -2.75 -17.75
N HIS A 557 13.45 -3.07 -18.00
CA HIS A 557 12.54 -3.63 -17.00
C HIS A 557 12.25 -5.10 -17.29
N ILE A 558 12.16 -5.90 -16.24
CA ILE A 558 11.55 -7.22 -16.29
C ILE A 558 10.05 -7.11 -16.03
N VAL A 559 9.30 -8.05 -16.59
CA VAL A 559 7.90 -8.30 -16.25
C VAL A 559 7.87 -9.44 -15.25
N ALA A 560 7.18 -9.25 -14.13
CA ALA A 560 7.14 -10.21 -13.05
C ALA A 560 5.76 -10.28 -12.38
N TRP A 561 5.40 -11.47 -11.89
CA TRP A 561 4.17 -11.70 -11.14
C TRP A 561 4.41 -11.56 -9.64
N ASN A 562 3.68 -10.66 -8.99
CA ASN A 562 3.75 -10.48 -7.54
C ASN A 562 2.89 -11.52 -6.84
N ARG A 563 3.53 -12.53 -6.25
CA ARG A 563 2.81 -13.65 -5.63
C ARG A 563 1.87 -13.19 -4.51
N PRO A 564 2.31 -12.39 -3.50
CA PRO A 564 1.39 -11.92 -2.45
C PRO A 564 0.18 -11.11 -2.92
N SER A 565 0.31 -10.31 -3.99
CA SER A 565 -0.76 -9.38 -4.42
C SER A 565 -1.51 -9.81 -5.68
N ASN A 566 -1.10 -10.90 -6.34
CA ASN A 566 -1.69 -11.40 -7.60
C ASN A 566 -1.75 -10.33 -8.70
N GLN A 567 -0.67 -9.56 -8.84
CA GLN A 567 -0.56 -8.48 -9.82
C GLN A 567 0.66 -8.67 -10.72
N LEU A 568 0.50 -8.28 -11.98
CA LEU A 568 1.60 -8.22 -12.94
C LEU A 568 2.29 -6.86 -12.82
N LEU A 569 3.59 -6.88 -12.55
CA LEU A 569 4.40 -5.70 -12.32
C LEU A 569 5.56 -5.64 -13.32
N ILE A 570 6.06 -4.42 -13.55
CA ILE A 570 7.39 -4.20 -14.11
C ILE A 570 8.37 -3.81 -13.00
N VAL A 571 9.61 -4.26 -13.10
CA VAL A 571 10.69 -3.90 -12.18
C VAL A 571 11.93 -3.53 -13.00
N PHE A 572 12.46 -2.32 -12.79
CA PHE A 572 13.68 -1.88 -13.44
C PHE A 572 14.88 -2.65 -12.90
N ILE A 573 15.72 -3.15 -13.79
CA ILE A 573 16.94 -3.88 -13.43
C ILE A 573 18.20 -3.28 -14.07
N GLY A 574 18.04 -2.36 -15.04
CA GLY A 574 19.14 -1.79 -15.81
C GLY A 574 19.04 -2.17 -17.29
N THR A 575 19.82 -1.48 -18.12
CA THR A 575 19.91 -1.76 -19.55
C THR A 575 21.08 -2.72 -19.80
N GLY A 576 20.79 -3.99 -20.01
CA GLY A 576 21.78 -5.02 -20.37
C GLY A 576 21.45 -6.39 -19.76
N GLN A 577 21.70 -7.46 -20.51
CA GLN A 577 21.62 -8.87 -20.09
C GLN A 577 22.75 -9.25 -19.12
N GLU A 578 23.08 -8.38 -18.16
CA GLU A 578 24.18 -8.61 -17.24
C GLU A 578 23.67 -9.33 -15.98
N THR A 579 24.45 -10.31 -15.52
CA THR A 579 24.19 -11.04 -14.28
C THR A 579 24.05 -10.06 -13.12
N ILE A 580 22.91 -10.09 -12.42
CA ILE A 580 22.69 -9.19 -11.29
C ILE A 580 23.51 -9.69 -10.11
N THR A 581 24.31 -8.80 -9.52
CA THR A 581 25.02 -9.10 -8.28
C THR A 581 24.06 -8.91 -7.10
N PRO A 582 23.79 -9.96 -6.30
CA PRO A 582 22.86 -9.87 -5.19
C PRO A 582 23.37 -8.88 -4.15
N HIS A 583 22.42 -8.23 -3.46
CA HIS A 583 22.67 -7.19 -2.45
C HIS A 583 23.37 -5.92 -2.95
N VAL A 584 23.55 -5.77 -4.26
CA VAL A 584 24.01 -4.52 -4.87
C VAL A 584 22.78 -3.67 -5.22
N PRO A 585 22.71 -2.40 -4.77
CA PRO A 585 21.59 -1.54 -5.10
C PRO A 585 21.50 -1.30 -6.60
N ILE A 586 20.31 -1.49 -7.16
CA ILE A 586 20.05 -1.28 -8.58
C ILE A 586 20.15 0.21 -8.89
N PRO A 587 20.76 0.58 -10.05
CA PRO A 587 20.81 1.97 -10.48
C PRO A 587 19.42 2.57 -10.54
N SER A 588 19.29 3.83 -10.10
CA SER A 588 18.02 4.55 -10.28
C SER A 588 17.69 4.66 -11.76
N VAL A 589 16.41 4.50 -12.09
CA VAL A 589 15.89 4.68 -13.45
C VAL A 589 16.41 6.01 -14.02
N PRO A 590 16.93 6.04 -15.26
CA PRO A 590 17.36 7.28 -15.89
C PRO A 590 16.23 8.31 -15.85
N LYS A 591 16.52 9.56 -15.49
CA LYS A 591 15.52 10.64 -15.46
C LYS A 591 14.81 10.89 -16.81
N SER A 592 15.35 10.32 -17.89
CA SER A 592 14.80 10.34 -19.24
C SER A 592 13.85 9.18 -19.54
N SER A 593 13.69 8.23 -18.60
CA SER A 593 12.67 7.18 -18.70
C SER A 593 11.34 7.74 -18.23
N ASP A 594 10.32 7.64 -19.07
CA ASP A 594 8.95 8.00 -18.71
C ASP A 594 8.25 6.92 -17.86
N LEU A 595 8.98 5.84 -17.53
CA LEU A 595 8.52 4.72 -16.71
C LEU A 595 9.00 4.86 -15.26
N ASP A 596 8.15 4.45 -14.33
CA ASP A 596 8.51 4.26 -12.93
C ASP A 596 9.39 3.00 -12.78
N ALA A 597 10.23 2.96 -11.75
CA ALA A 597 11.10 1.82 -11.46
C ALA A 597 10.31 0.55 -11.15
N ILE A 598 9.16 0.69 -10.48
CA ILE A 598 8.19 -0.38 -10.30
C ILE A 598 6.80 0.17 -10.63
N ALA A 599 6.08 -0.52 -11.51
CA ALA A 599 4.71 -0.16 -11.88
C ALA A 599 3.85 -1.39 -12.19
N GLU A 600 2.54 -1.26 -12.03
CA GLU A 600 1.57 -2.27 -12.48
C GLU A 600 1.41 -2.23 -14.00
N ILE A 601 1.26 -3.40 -14.61
CA ILE A 601 0.99 -3.52 -16.05
C ILE A 601 -0.23 -4.39 -16.32
N ILE A 602 -0.91 -4.11 -17.42
CA ILE A 602 -2.14 -4.79 -17.82
C ILE A 602 -1.95 -5.32 -19.25
N PRO A 603 -2.02 -6.65 -19.48
CA PRO A 603 -2.08 -7.20 -20.82
C PRO A 603 -3.32 -6.71 -21.57
N LEU A 604 -3.12 -6.23 -22.79
CA LEU A 604 -4.20 -5.80 -23.67
C LEU A 604 -4.76 -7.02 -24.40
N GLU A 605 -5.98 -7.43 -24.05
CA GLU A 605 -6.74 -8.42 -24.82
C GLU A 605 -7.05 -7.87 -26.22
N ALA A 606 -6.96 -8.71 -27.25
CA ALA A 606 -7.27 -8.32 -28.62
C ALA A 606 -8.70 -7.76 -28.71
N GLY A 607 -8.84 -6.44 -28.88
CA GLY A 607 -10.13 -5.78 -29.12
C GLY A 607 -10.82 -5.14 -27.90
N ARG A 608 -10.23 -5.15 -26.68
CA ARG A 608 -10.77 -4.38 -25.54
C ARG A 608 -10.00 -3.08 -25.30
N VAL A 609 -10.67 -1.96 -25.57
CA VAL A 609 -10.21 -0.63 -25.12
C VAL A 609 -10.47 -0.53 -23.63
N VAL A 610 -9.41 -0.64 -22.84
CA VAL A 610 -9.47 -0.47 -21.39
C VAL A 610 -9.77 1.00 -21.07
N SER A 611 -10.90 1.25 -20.41
CA SER A 611 -11.27 2.58 -19.93
C SER A 611 -10.52 2.86 -18.62
N GLN A 612 -9.94 4.06 -18.47
CA GLN A 612 -9.15 4.52 -17.31
C GLN A 612 -9.91 4.51 -15.94
N GLY A 613 -11.13 4.00 -15.86
CA GLY A 613 -12.01 4.10 -14.69
C GLY A 613 -12.07 2.89 -13.76
N ASP A 614 -11.51 1.73 -14.14
CA ASP A 614 -11.74 0.46 -13.44
C ASP A 614 -10.62 0.05 -12.46
N PHE A 615 -9.61 0.89 -12.24
CA PHE A 615 -8.42 0.52 -11.46
C PHE A 615 -8.37 1.15 -10.07
N GLY A 616 -7.93 0.35 -9.10
CA GLY A 616 -7.41 0.84 -7.83
C GLY A 616 -6.25 1.83 -8.03
N ALA A 617 -5.86 2.53 -6.98
CA ALA A 617 -4.80 3.53 -7.07
C ALA A 617 -3.51 2.92 -7.67
N PRO A 618 -2.96 3.47 -8.77
CA PRO A 618 -1.85 2.85 -9.48
C PRO A 618 -0.59 2.85 -8.61
N LEU A 619 0.06 1.68 -8.52
CA LEU A 619 1.42 1.55 -8.03
C LEU A 619 2.35 2.22 -9.05
N GLY A 620 2.91 3.36 -8.68
CA GLY A 620 3.96 4.06 -9.43
C GLY A 620 5.07 4.45 -8.47
N ILE A 621 6.20 3.75 -8.54
CA ILE A 621 7.31 3.89 -7.62
C ILE A 621 8.56 4.28 -8.41
N ASN A 622 9.03 5.52 -8.26
CA ASN A 622 10.13 6.05 -9.08
C ASN A 622 11.44 6.28 -8.27
N THR A 623 11.45 6.05 -6.96
CA THR A 623 12.51 6.60 -6.08
C THR A 623 13.21 5.63 -5.13
N PHE A 624 12.85 4.33 -5.09
CA PHE A 624 13.55 3.41 -4.18
C PHE A 624 14.92 3.04 -4.69
N LYS A 625 15.91 3.10 -3.78
CA LYS A 625 17.05 2.21 -3.86
C LYS A 625 16.57 0.86 -3.37
N TYR A 626 16.70 -0.15 -4.19
CA TYR A 626 16.41 -1.53 -3.85
C TYR A 626 17.50 -2.41 -4.41
N HIS A 627 17.65 -3.60 -3.84
CA HIS A 627 18.46 -4.67 -4.41
C HIS A 627 17.55 -5.87 -4.68
N ILE A 628 18.02 -6.75 -5.56
CA ILE A 628 17.34 -8.01 -5.87
C ILE A 628 18.17 -9.14 -5.27
N GLU A 629 17.47 -10.08 -4.65
CA GLU A 629 18.03 -11.32 -4.12
C GLU A 629 17.20 -12.50 -4.64
N THR A 630 17.77 -13.71 -4.59
CA THR A 630 17.01 -14.93 -4.90
C THR A 630 15.96 -15.13 -3.79
N ASP A 631 14.69 -15.32 -4.15
CA ASP A 631 13.69 -15.69 -3.14
C ASP A 631 13.95 -17.14 -2.69
N PRO A 632 14.22 -17.40 -1.40
CA PRO A 632 14.45 -18.76 -0.91
C PRO A 632 13.20 -19.65 -0.96
N CYS A 633 12.03 -19.13 -1.36
CA CYS A 633 10.79 -19.89 -1.52
C CYS A 633 10.38 -20.61 -0.24
N SER A 634 10.55 -19.96 0.92
CA SER A 634 10.25 -20.59 2.22
C SER A 634 8.79 -21.02 2.39
N ASP A 635 7.90 -20.55 1.52
CA ASP A 635 6.50 -20.91 1.50
C ASP A 635 6.15 -22.06 0.53
N VAL A 636 7.09 -22.49 -0.31
CA VAL A 636 6.90 -23.56 -1.31
C VAL A 636 7.00 -24.94 -0.63
N ILE A 637 6.05 -25.81 -0.97
CA ILE A 637 5.96 -27.19 -0.55
C ILE A 637 6.60 -28.06 -1.64
N HIS A 638 7.62 -28.82 -1.25
CA HIS A 638 8.38 -29.73 -2.12
C HIS A 638 7.75 -31.11 -2.23
#